data_AF-A0AAQ4NZC4-F1
#
_entry.id   AF-A0AAQ4NZC4-F1
#
_cell.length_a   1.000
_cell.length_b   1.000
_cell.length_c   1.000
_cell.angle_alpha   90.00
_cell.angle_beta   90.00
_cell.angle_gamma   90.00
#
_symmetry.space_group_name_H-M   'P 1'
#
loop_
_entity.id
_entity.type
_entity.pdbx_description
1 polymer ?
#
loop_
_entity_poly.entity_id
_entity_poly.type
_entity_poly.pdbx_seq_one_letter_code
_entity_poly.pdbx_strand_id
1 'polypeptide(L)'
;MGPLRSKPSLLWLVAVVLTARASKAAAKSKLIDYGSACDSRDNELSLRSSSTPSPDGPEPGDLAEAFSVPTLDGEFSYQPGSARGPLVVHAFSNKSAFLECMWSSESSLISLVEELPNSTHVLFLSLDESAASDALWMREQLQRVAVLRNKEVLSRLHFSPVPVFALGNWIPNVLYYWRGRVFSQVVFKSEGWKMPIVVKRLNARYDWLAARGESRSYQLLGAGDGCEPSPSVAGALAWVSEGNCSFFTKVQSMAQSNASGVLVHALPGHPIQDMNCGGDDCNATLTIPAAMVHLEASVAQALECGQTVFASFQNTPSPTFFIGIDHQGALAEMGGFIYPSFSFVNWQAQWFDFYADLQTKLQSPAKVISVFDKVQMQGEEGAVATVHLPIALWDFDTLQLDASLSCPGRRDSSCAHWDHTVQLFVCCDPLGPYCNTELGRWITAFRRGTGRWLTDVSPLMPLLDSNKCTLTMKTPPWAMPWMVSLNLRFSLSNRTDSEVEMLRPFRVMPLYGGGTFNKNYNKRHRPVKVSVPASTKKVELYAVITAHGYDENHCGEFCVTSHHFLINGVFNNTLTFDSAGTPLDCTLRVKEGAVPNEYGTWLYGRAGWCDGLQVDPWRTDVTKQLNMSQFESNTVVYFGLFQGKDPNPSKEPGQSQREEDLYPKSAFRLPAVPQAGDALSLITCNHFQFETFEMRKCFSVSHLPLMGGDSCFLLALSSFLFLIYLHSEDEPTDKLLLQNSYNNSSLLQAGNSVYCFIVAIICLSVGRFCYCARCARNFTSALLKLRPSWERQVV
;
A
#
# COMPACT_ATOMS: atom_id res chain seq x y z
N MET A 1 48.49 -33.47 -64.81
CA MET A 1 49.68 -32.71 -65.26
C MET A 1 49.64 -31.33 -64.64
N GLY A 2 50.77 -30.74 -64.23
CA GLY A 2 50.92 -29.27 -64.09
C GLY A 2 51.30 -28.64 -65.45
N PRO A 3 51.75 -27.36 -65.56
CA PRO A 3 52.32 -26.46 -64.53
C PRO A 3 51.35 -25.31 -64.09
N LEU A 4 51.56 -24.54 -63.01
CA LEU A 4 52.52 -23.42 -62.74
C LEU A 4 52.51 -22.32 -63.83
N ARG A 5 52.59 -21.00 -63.55
CA ARG A 5 52.87 -20.16 -62.33
C ARG A 5 52.13 -18.78 -62.52
N SER A 6 52.24 -17.66 -61.77
CA SER A 6 53.08 -17.16 -60.66
C SER A 6 52.36 -16.00 -59.89
N LYS A 7 53.07 -14.98 -59.36
CA LYS A 7 52.65 -13.76 -58.61
C LYS A 7 53.75 -12.64 -58.89
N PRO A 8 53.90 -11.46 -58.20
CA PRO A 8 53.17 -10.88 -57.04
C PRO A 8 53.01 -9.32 -56.95
N SER A 9 52.44 -8.89 -55.81
CA SER A 9 52.63 -7.58 -55.10
C SER A 9 51.91 -6.33 -55.63
N LEU A 10 51.29 -5.50 -54.78
CA LEU A 10 51.88 -4.90 -53.56
C LEU A 10 50.84 -4.69 -52.43
N LEU A 11 51.25 -4.81 -51.16
CA LEU A 11 50.56 -4.20 -50.00
C LEU A 11 51.34 -2.96 -49.54
N TRP A 12 50.65 -1.98 -48.94
CA TRP A 12 51.27 -0.98 -48.07
C TRP A 12 50.46 -0.82 -46.78
N LEU A 13 51.13 -1.03 -45.63
CA LEU A 13 50.68 -0.51 -44.35
C LEU A 13 51.34 0.84 -44.10
N VAL A 14 50.62 1.76 -43.47
CA VAL A 14 51.21 2.91 -42.75
C VAL A 14 50.57 2.95 -41.37
N ALA A 15 51.40 2.96 -40.33
CA ALA A 15 50.96 3.07 -38.94
C ALA A 15 50.91 4.54 -38.50
N VAL A 16 50.03 4.85 -37.54
CA VAL A 16 50.06 6.12 -36.79
C VAL A 16 50.39 5.82 -35.33
N VAL A 17 51.23 6.66 -34.73
CA VAL A 17 51.95 6.36 -33.48
C VAL A 17 51.20 6.90 -32.27
N LEU A 18 50.99 6.04 -31.25
CA LEU A 18 50.62 6.48 -29.91
C LEU A 18 51.85 7.05 -29.18
N THR A 19 51.87 8.37 -28.96
CA THR A 19 52.94 9.04 -28.20
C THR A 19 52.67 8.99 -26.69
N ALA A 20 53.26 8.02 -26.00
CA ALA A 20 53.27 7.99 -24.54
C ALA A 20 54.45 8.80 -23.96
N ARG A 21 54.18 9.59 -22.91
CA ARG A 21 55.19 10.02 -21.92
C ARG A 21 54.64 9.79 -20.52
N ALA A 22 55.48 9.35 -19.59
CA ALA A 22 55.03 8.77 -18.33
C ALA A 22 55.95 9.11 -17.14
N SER A 23 55.33 9.34 -15.99
CA SER A 23 55.97 9.41 -14.66
C SER A 23 54.89 9.13 -13.60
N LYS A 24 54.65 7.85 -13.26
CA LYS A 24 55.28 7.13 -12.13
C LYS A 24 55.02 7.73 -10.74
N ALA A 25 54.01 7.18 -10.07
CA ALA A 25 54.03 6.87 -8.64
C ALA A 25 53.25 5.56 -8.44
N ALA A 26 53.50 4.80 -7.37
CA ALA A 26 52.92 3.47 -7.18
C ALA A 26 52.30 3.30 -5.78
N ALA A 27 51.10 2.71 -5.72
CA ALA A 27 50.48 2.24 -4.49
C ALA A 27 49.71 0.94 -4.75
N LYS A 28 49.59 0.10 -3.71
CA LYS A 28 49.14 -1.31 -3.79
C LYS A 28 47.63 -1.43 -4.00
N SER A 29 47.22 -2.57 -4.54
CA SER A 29 45.83 -3.02 -4.53
C SER A 29 45.26 -3.16 -3.11
N LYS A 30 43.95 -2.92 -2.98
CA LYS A 30 43.12 -3.41 -1.89
C LYS A 30 41.78 -3.88 -2.47
N LEU A 31 41.14 -4.82 -1.78
CA LEU A 31 39.77 -5.25 -2.09
C LEU A 31 38.81 -4.08 -1.91
N ILE A 32 37.75 -4.04 -2.73
CA ILE A 32 36.55 -3.25 -2.40
C ILE A 32 35.69 -4.15 -1.51
N ASP A 33 35.51 -3.71 -0.27
CA ASP A 33 34.64 -4.33 0.73
C ASP A 33 33.32 -3.54 0.83
N TYR A 34 32.31 -4.08 1.51
CA TYR A 34 31.03 -3.41 1.73
C TYR A 34 31.16 -2.22 2.70
N GLY A 35 30.50 -1.11 2.40
CA GLY A 35 30.07 -0.15 3.44
C GLY A 35 30.17 1.35 3.11
N SER A 36 29.02 2.02 3.23
CA SER A 36 28.83 3.38 3.77
C SER A 36 29.84 4.50 3.43
N ALA A 37 29.40 5.45 2.60
CA ALA A 37 29.62 6.88 2.84
C ALA A 37 28.40 7.68 2.36
N CYS A 38 27.94 8.63 3.17
CA CYS A 38 26.86 9.57 2.83
C CYS A 38 27.42 10.99 2.68
N ASP A 39 26.51 11.89 2.26
CA ASP A 39 26.56 13.34 2.40
C ASP A 39 27.47 14.14 1.44
N SER A 40 26.83 14.84 0.51
CA SER A 40 27.05 16.28 0.36
C SER A 40 25.74 16.93 -0.13
N ARG A 41 25.31 17.98 0.58
CA ARG A 41 24.17 18.82 0.21
C ARG A 41 24.65 19.98 -0.64
N ASP A 42 23.85 20.36 -1.63
CA ASP A 42 23.61 21.76 -2.00
C ASP A 42 22.17 21.90 -2.50
N ASN A 43 21.54 23.05 -2.26
CA ASN A 43 20.09 23.16 -2.25
C ASN A 43 19.60 24.59 -2.55
N GLU A 44 18.97 24.80 -3.71
CA GLU A 44 18.09 25.96 -3.95
C GLU A 44 16.99 25.65 -4.98
N LEU A 45 15.90 26.43 -4.96
CA LEU A 45 14.61 26.09 -5.58
C LEU A 45 14.35 26.85 -6.88
N SER A 46 13.50 26.31 -7.77
CA SER A 46 12.21 26.97 -8.12
C SER A 46 11.34 26.10 -9.06
N LEU A 47 10.05 26.43 -9.15
CA LEU A 47 9.07 25.77 -10.01
C LEU A 47 9.09 26.35 -11.44
N ARG A 48 9.19 25.48 -12.45
CA ARG A 48 8.16 25.33 -13.51
C ARG A 48 8.50 24.18 -14.47
N SER A 49 7.48 23.74 -15.19
CA SER A 49 7.53 22.64 -16.14
C SER A 49 8.37 22.94 -17.38
N SER A 50 9.40 22.15 -17.63
CA SER A 50 9.89 21.85 -18.98
C SER A 50 10.34 20.41 -19.04
N SER A 51 9.79 19.62 -19.97
CA SER A 51 10.21 18.24 -20.22
C SER A 51 11.53 18.20 -20.99
N THR A 52 12.62 18.64 -20.36
CA THR A 52 13.96 18.23 -20.77
C THR A 52 14.08 16.73 -20.49
N PRO A 53 14.32 15.88 -21.51
CA PRO A 53 14.56 14.47 -21.27
C PRO A 53 15.76 14.32 -20.34
N SER A 54 15.68 13.39 -19.37
CA SER A 54 16.89 12.87 -18.75
C SER A 54 17.82 12.36 -19.87
N PRO A 55 19.15 12.59 -19.80
CA PRO A 55 20.08 12.08 -20.81
C PRO A 55 20.01 10.56 -21.01
N ASP A 56 19.43 9.84 -20.04
CA ASP A 56 19.28 8.40 -20.06
C ASP A 56 17.88 7.92 -20.54
N GLY A 57 16.85 8.78 -20.54
CA GLY A 57 15.48 8.47 -20.99
C GLY A 57 14.34 8.63 -19.97
N PRO A 58 13.11 8.14 -20.29
CA PRO A 58 11.94 8.27 -19.42
C PRO A 58 12.03 7.46 -18.11
N GLU A 59 11.48 8.03 -17.03
CA GLU A 59 11.44 7.43 -15.69
C GLU A 59 10.01 7.11 -15.23
N PRO A 60 9.81 6.26 -14.20
CA PRO A 60 8.48 6.00 -13.66
C PRO A 60 7.82 7.29 -13.16
N GLY A 61 6.53 7.45 -13.49
CA GLY A 61 5.74 8.66 -13.27
C GLY A 61 5.84 9.71 -14.40
N ASP A 62 6.70 9.53 -15.42
CA ASP A 62 6.64 10.35 -16.64
C ASP A 62 5.47 9.89 -17.52
N LEU A 63 4.84 10.82 -18.24
CA LEU A 63 3.82 10.44 -19.22
C LEU A 63 4.47 9.74 -20.41
N ALA A 64 3.94 8.58 -20.78
CA ALA A 64 4.36 7.84 -21.96
C ALA A 64 4.09 8.67 -23.23
N GLU A 65 5.08 8.83 -24.11
CA GLU A 65 4.86 9.50 -25.40
C GLU A 65 4.02 8.65 -26.35
N ALA A 66 3.33 9.29 -27.28
CA ALA A 66 2.56 8.61 -28.34
C ALA A 66 3.46 7.66 -29.16
N PHE A 67 2.95 6.48 -29.48
CA PHE A 67 3.66 5.51 -30.32
C PHE A 67 2.70 4.68 -31.16
N SER A 68 3.20 4.06 -32.22
CA SER A 68 2.50 3.00 -32.94
C SER A 68 3.43 1.80 -33.17
N VAL A 69 2.85 0.60 -33.15
CA VAL A 69 3.55 -0.67 -33.34
C VAL A 69 2.74 -1.54 -34.31
N PRO A 70 3.33 -2.03 -35.42
CA PRO A 70 2.69 -3.03 -36.26
C PRO A 70 2.49 -4.34 -35.50
N THR A 71 1.29 -4.90 -35.56
CA THR A 71 0.92 -6.18 -34.92
C THR A 71 0.40 -7.16 -35.95
N LEU A 72 0.26 -8.44 -35.57
CA LEU A 72 -0.31 -9.50 -36.42
C LEU A 72 -1.74 -9.22 -36.87
N ASP A 73 -2.46 -8.33 -36.19
CA ASP A 73 -3.90 -8.07 -36.38
C ASP A 73 -4.18 -6.60 -36.77
N GLY A 74 -3.15 -5.80 -37.06
CA GLY A 74 -3.24 -4.39 -37.47
C GLY A 74 -2.19 -3.49 -36.79
N GLU A 75 -2.27 -2.18 -36.98
CA GLU A 75 -1.42 -1.25 -36.22
C GLU A 75 -2.03 -0.97 -34.83
N PHE A 76 -1.25 -1.20 -33.78
CA PHE A 76 -1.61 -0.76 -32.43
C PHE A 76 -1.01 0.62 -32.18
N SER A 77 -1.86 1.64 -32.05
CA SER A 77 -1.45 3.00 -31.66
C SER A 77 -1.80 3.31 -30.20
N TYR A 78 -0.85 3.85 -29.45
CA TYR A 78 -1.07 4.48 -28.15
C TYR A 78 -1.03 6.01 -28.29
N GLN A 79 -1.95 6.71 -27.62
CA GLN A 79 -2.03 8.17 -27.58
C GLN A 79 -2.22 8.64 -26.12
N PRO A 80 -1.39 9.59 -25.63
CA PRO A 80 -1.50 10.10 -24.26
C PRO A 80 -2.87 10.71 -23.99
N GLY A 81 -3.46 10.42 -22.83
CA GLY A 81 -4.79 10.91 -22.46
C GLY A 81 -5.96 10.33 -23.28
N SER A 82 -5.73 9.38 -24.19
CA SER A 82 -6.82 8.62 -24.81
C SER A 82 -7.40 7.60 -23.82
N ALA A 83 -8.72 7.52 -23.72
CA ALA A 83 -9.43 6.69 -22.74
C ALA A 83 -9.44 5.18 -23.07
N ARG A 84 -8.25 4.61 -23.39
CA ARG A 84 -8.04 3.20 -23.71
C ARG A 84 -7.67 2.34 -22.48
N GLY A 85 -7.84 2.88 -21.27
CA GLY A 85 -7.43 2.20 -20.03
C GLY A 85 -5.91 2.01 -19.93
N PRO A 86 -5.43 1.18 -18.99
CA PRO A 86 -4.01 0.93 -18.79
C PRO A 86 -3.48 -0.07 -19.81
N LEU A 87 -2.18 0.03 -20.11
CA LEU A 87 -1.47 -0.83 -21.04
C LEU A 87 -0.27 -1.48 -20.36
N VAL A 88 -0.21 -2.81 -20.38
CA VAL A 88 0.99 -3.57 -20.01
C VAL A 88 1.77 -3.90 -21.28
N VAL A 89 3.04 -3.53 -21.33
CA VAL A 89 3.95 -3.93 -22.40
C VAL A 89 4.81 -5.09 -21.89
N HIS A 90 4.71 -6.26 -22.52
CA HIS A 90 5.56 -7.42 -22.23
C HIS A 90 6.53 -7.69 -23.38
N ALA A 91 7.82 -7.70 -23.09
CA ALA A 91 8.88 -8.10 -24.02
C ALA A 91 9.38 -9.51 -23.72
N PHE A 92 9.05 -10.47 -24.60
CA PHE A 92 9.47 -11.86 -24.52
C PHE A 92 10.97 -12.03 -24.85
N SER A 93 11.57 -13.12 -24.35
CA SER A 93 12.82 -13.65 -24.90
C SER A 93 12.96 -15.14 -24.57
N ASN A 94 13.29 -15.94 -25.60
CA ASN A 94 13.55 -17.37 -25.47
C ASN A 94 14.83 -17.66 -24.64
N LYS A 95 15.69 -16.64 -24.43
CA LYS A 95 16.87 -16.71 -23.55
C LYS A 95 16.51 -16.78 -22.06
N SER A 96 15.25 -16.55 -21.69
CA SER A 96 14.77 -16.58 -20.31
C SER A 96 13.89 -17.81 -20.04
N ALA A 97 14.40 -18.76 -19.24
CA ALA A 97 13.61 -19.91 -18.78
C ALA A 97 12.41 -19.50 -17.90
N PHE A 98 12.49 -18.34 -17.24
CA PHE A 98 11.36 -17.76 -16.50
C PHE A 98 10.22 -17.37 -17.46
N LEU A 99 10.54 -16.76 -18.60
CA LEU A 99 9.53 -16.38 -19.59
C LEU A 99 9.00 -17.59 -20.36
N GLU A 100 9.88 -18.53 -20.72
CA GLU A 100 9.47 -19.82 -21.29
C GLU A 100 8.42 -20.50 -20.41
N CYS A 101 8.74 -20.70 -19.12
CA CYS A 101 7.85 -21.35 -18.16
C CYS A 101 6.52 -20.58 -17.97
N MET A 102 6.56 -19.24 -17.94
CA MET A 102 5.37 -18.40 -17.82
C MET A 102 4.43 -18.53 -19.03
N TRP A 103 4.99 -18.78 -20.22
CA TRP A 103 4.24 -18.95 -21.47
C TRP A 103 3.85 -20.41 -21.78
N SER A 104 4.57 -21.40 -21.25
CA SER A 104 4.25 -22.83 -21.41
C SER A 104 3.36 -23.38 -20.30
N SER A 105 3.32 -22.73 -19.14
CA SER A 105 2.45 -23.10 -18.02
C SER A 105 0.98 -22.82 -18.34
N GLU A 106 0.17 -23.87 -18.37
CA GLU A 106 -1.28 -23.74 -18.63
C GLU A 106 -2.00 -22.94 -17.55
N SER A 107 -1.63 -23.06 -16.27
CA SER A 107 -2.23 -22.26 -15.20
C SER A 107 -1.89 -20.77 -15.30
N SER A 108 -0.68 -20.44 -15.80
CA SER A 108 -0.28 -19.06 -16.12
C SER A 108 -1.09 -18.50 -17.30
N LEU A 109 -1.23 -19.25 -18.39
CA LEU A 109 -2.05 -18.85 -19.54
C LEU A 109 -3.53 -18.67 -19.15
N ILE A 110 -4.05 -19.54 -18.28
CA ILE A 110 -5.44 -19.45 -17.76
C ILE A 110 -5.63 -18.17 -16.95
N SER A 111 -4.73 -17.84 -16.03
CA SER A 111 -4.91 -16.66 -15.18
C SER A 111 -4.95 -15.37 -16.01
N LEU A 112 -4.11 -15.22 -17.05
CA LEU A 112 -4.20 -14.07 -17.97
C LEU A 112 -5.54 -13.99 -18.72
N VAL A 113 -6.11 -15.14 -19.09
CA VAL A 113 -7.38 -15.23 -19.85
C VAL A 113 -8.59 -14.91 -18.97
N GLU A 114 -8.56 -15.28 -17.69
CA GLU A 114 -9.72 -15.21 -16.79
C GLU A 114 -9.70 -14.02 -15.81
N GLU A 115 -8.52 -13.50 -15.43
CA GLU A 115 -8.39 -12.47 -14.37
C GLU A 115 -7.99 -11.07 -14.89
N LEU A 116 -7.57 -10.94 -16.15
CA LEU A 116 -7.11 -9.68 -16.73
C LEU A 116 -8.27 -8.67 -16.90
N PRO A 117 -8.28 -7.52 -16.20
CA PRO A 117 -9.40 -6.59 -16.19
C PRO A 117 -9.82 -6.11 -17.57
N ASN A 118 -11.12 -5.89 -17.77
CA ASN A 118 -11.69 -5.48 -19.06
C ASN A 118 -11.28 -4.07 -19.51
N SER A 119 -10.76 -3.25 -18.60
CA SER A 119 -10.11 -1.97 -18.89
C SER A 119 -8.78 -2.12 -19.64
N THR A 120 -8.09 -3.25 -19.46
CA THR A 120 -6.64 -3.35 -19.68
C THR A 120 -6.31 -3.92 -21.05
N HIS A 121 -5.30 -3.33 -21.69
CA HIS A 121 -4.66 -3.89 -22.88
C HIS A 121 -3.28 -4.48 -22.56
N VAL A 122 -2.84 -5.44 -23.37
CA VAL A 122 -1.47 -5.98 -23.30
C VAL A 122 -0.82 -5.95 -24.68
N LEU A 123 0.39 -5.41 -24.78
CA LEU A 123 1.21 -5.40 -25.98
C LEU A 123 2.40 -6.34 -25.81
N PHE A 124 2.42 -7.41 -26.60
CA PHE A 124 3.46 -8.41 -26.65
C PHE A 124 4.48 -8.09 -27.73
N LEU A 125 5.75 -8.05 -27.33
CA LEU A 125 6.93 -7.77 -28.14
C LEU A 125 7.95 -8.91 -27.96
N SER A 126 8.99 -8.99 -28.79
CA SER A 126 10.15 -9.86 -28.52
C SER A 126 11.47 -9.09 -28.56
N LEU A 127 12.36 -9.43 -27.63
CA LEU A 127 13.76 -8.96 -27.56
C LEU A 127 14.68 -9.73 -28.51
N ASP A 128 14.20 -10.82 -29.11
CA ASP A 128 14.97 -11.70 -29.99
C ASP A 128 14.67 -11.44 -31.48
N GLU A 129 15.62 -11.79 -32.35
CA GLU A 129 15.46 -11.68 -33.83
C GLU A 129 14.33 -12.59 -34.37
N SER A 130 13.89 -13.57 -33.57
CA SER A 130 12.76 -14.46 -33.80
C SER A 130 11.38 -13.83 -33.62
N ALA A 131 11.28 -12.50 -33.44
CA ALA A 131 10.05 -11.80 -33.07
C ALA A 131 8.79 -12.18 -33.90
N ALA A 132 8.93 -12.41 -35.20
CA ALA A 132 7.82 -12.85 -36.04
C ALA A 132 7.26 -14.24 -35.66
N SER A 133 8.14 -15.21 -35.37
CA SER A 133 7.73 -16.53 -34.86
C SER A 133 7.30 -16.49 -33.40
N ASP A 134 7.95 -15.66 -32.57
CA ASP A 134 7.62 -15.50 -31.16
C ASP A 134 6.19 -14.94 -31.01
N ALA A 135 5.84 -13.92 -31.80
CA ALA A 135 4.51 -13.31 -31.80
C ALA A 135 3.41 -14.29 -32.23
N LEU A 136 3.67 -15.12 -33.25
CA LEU A 136 2.75 -16.16 -33.69
C LEU A 136 2.53 -17.21 -32.59
N TRP A 137 3.62 -17.73 -32.01
CA TRP A 137 3.57 -18.73 -30.95
C TRP A 137 2.87 -18.22 -29.68
N MET A 138 3.19 -17.00 -29.22
CA MET A 138 2.52 -16.36 -28.08
C MET A 138 1.01 -16.21 -28.32
N ARG A 139 0.61 -15.81 -29.53
CA ARG A 139 -0.81 -15.71 -29.91
C ARG A 139 -1.49 -17.07 -29.92
N GLU A 140 -0.85 -18.10 -30.45
CA GLU A 140 -1.37 -19.47 -30.48
C GLU A 140 -1.58 -20.06 -29.08
N GLN A 141 -0.64 -19.85 -28.13
CA GLN A 141 -0.79 -20.32 -26.75
C GLN A 141 -2.02 -19.71 -26.07
N LEU A 142 -2.24 -18.41 -26.23
CA LEU A 142 -3.38 -17.72 -25.62
C LEU A 142 -4.70 -18.01 -26.34
N GLN A 143 -4.70 -18.13 -27.67
CA GLN A 143 -5.89 -18.56 -28.42
C GLN A 143 -6.36 -19.96 -28.00
N ARG A 144 -5.43 -20.91 -27.79
CA ARG A 144 -5.73 -22.28 -27.32
C ARG A 144 -6.52 -22.29 -26.01
N VAL A 145 -6.18 -21.41 -25.07
CA VAL A 145 -6.81 -21.34 -23.74
C VAL A 145 -8.07 -20.46 -23.76
N ALA A 146 -8.00 -19.29 -24.42
CA ALA A 146 -9.11 -18.34 -24.54
C ALA A 146 -10.35 -18.93 -25.24
N VAL A 147 -10.15 -19.78 -26.25
CA VAL A 147 -11.26 -20.40 -27.02
C VAL A 147 -12.19 -21.26 -26.15
N LEU A 148 -11.72 -21.77 -25.01
CA LEU A 148 -12.49 -22.60 -24.09
C LEU A 148 -13.00 -21.87 -22.84
N ARG A 149 -12.61 -20.60 -22.64
CA ARG A 149 -12.81 -19.85 -21.39
C ARG A 149 -13.38 -18.46 -21.67
N ASN A 150 -12.52 -17.51 -22.00
CA ASN A 150 -12.87 -16.13 -22.32
C ASN A 150 -12.28 -15.75 -23.69
N LYS A 151 -13.12 -15.64 -24.72
CA LYS A 151 -12.69 -15.23 -26.07
C LYS A 151 -12.53 -13.72 -26.21
N GLU A 152 -13.25 -12.94 -25.42
CA GLU A 152 -13.29 -11.48 -25.55
C GLU A 152 -11.95 -10.84 -25.18
N VAL A 153 -11.21 -11.45 -24.24
CA VAL A 153 -9.85 -11.03 -23.85
C VAL A 153 -8.93 -10.89 -25.06
N LEU A 154 -9.05 -11.75 -26.08
CA LEU A 154 -8.18 -11.74 -27.27
C LEU A 154 -8.22 -10.40 -28.03
N SER A 155 -9.34 -9.69 -28.00
CA SER A 155 -9.47 -8.36 -28.62
C SER A 155 -8.62 -7.28 -27.95
N ARG A 156 -8.11 -7.56 -26.74
CA ARG A 156 -7.29 -6.65 -25.93
C ARG A 156 -5.80 -7.01 -25.94
N LEU A 157 -5.41 -8.11 -26.60
CA LEU A 157 -4.07 -8.69 -26.60
C LEU A 157 -3.41 -8.51 -27.98
N HIS A 158 -2.34 -7.70 -28.03
CA HIS A 158 -1.73 -7.20 -29.26
C HIS A 158 -0.34 -7.80 -29.45
N PHE A 159 -0.05 -8.42 -30.60
CA PHE A 159 1.19 -9.20 -30.81
C PHE A 159 2.05 -8.60 -31.93
N SER A 160 3.22 -8.05 -31.60
CA SER A 160 4.16 -7.44 -32.56
C SER A 160 5.11 -8.48 -33.18
N PRO A 161 5.09 -8.72 -34.50
CA PRO A 161 6.13 -9.47 -35.19
C PRO A 161 7.44 -8.67 -35.37
N VAL A 162 7.45 -7.37 -35.03
CA VAL A 162 8.63 -6.50 -35.10
C VAL A 162 9.45 -6.66 -33.81
N PRO A 163 10.77 -6.94 -33.89
CA PRO A 163 11.63 -7.05 -32.70
C PRO A 163 11.83 -5.69 -32.04
N VAL A 164 11.99 -5.69 -30.72
CA VAL A 164 12.08 -4.46 -29.89
C VAL A 164 13.08 -3.44 -30.45
N PHE A 165 14.28 -3.86 -30.85
CA PHE A 165 15.30 -2.94 -31.37
C PHE A 165 14.93 -2.23 -32.68
N ALA A 166 13.89 -2.67 -33.39
CA ALA A 166 13.41 -2.11 -34.66
C ALA A 166 12.13 -1.26 -34.53
N LEU A 167 11.59 -1.05 -33.32
CA LEU A 167 10.30 -0.36 -33.11
C LEU A 167 10.33 1.16 -33.38
N GLY A 168 11.51 1.78 -33.45
CA GLY A 168 11.65 3.21 -33.82
C GLY A 168 11.04 4.22 -32.83
N ASN A 169 10.76 3.81 -31.59
CA ASN A 169 10.13 4.63 -30.54
C ASN A 169 10.90 4.52 -29.20
N TRP A 170 10.34 5.05 -28.10
CA TRP A 170 10.99 5.11 -26.78
C TRP A 170 11.04 3.77 -26.02
N ILE A 171 10.16 2.81 -26.33
CA ILE A 171 9.98 1.55 -25.58
C ILE A 171 11.30 0.78 -25.39
N PRO A 172 12.16 0.61 -26.42
CA PRO A 172 13.42 -0.12 -26.27
C PRO A 172 14.34 0.52 -25.23
N ASN A 173 14.44 1.86 -25.20
CA ASN A 173 15.31 2.52 -24.24
C ASN A 173 14.86 2.25 -22.80
N VAL A 174 13.56 2.35 -22.52
CA VAL A 174 13.00 2.02 -21.19
C VAL A 174 13.29 0.55 -20.82
N LEU A 175 13.08 -0.40 -21.73
CA LEU A 175 13.39 -1.82 -21.51
C LEU A 175 14.88 -2.05 -21.13
N TYR A 176 15.82 -1.38 -21.82
CA TYR A 176 17.27 -1.52 -21.60
C TYR A 176 17.84 -0.65 -20.46
N TYR A 177 17.16 0.43 -20.05
CA TYR A 177 17.61 1.37 -19.02
C TYR A 177 17.05 1.09 -17.62
N TRP A 178 15.82 0.59 -17.52
CA TRP A 178 15.22 0.26 -16.21
C TRP A 178 15.84 -0.99 -15.55
N ARG A 179 16.35 -1.95 -16.35
CA ARG A 179 17.24 -3.06 -15.93
C ARG A 179 16.79 -3.87 -14.70
N GLY A 180 15.55 -4.36 -14.72
CA GLY A 180 14.99 -5.10 -13.59
C GLY A 180 15.45 -6.56 -13.38
N ARG A 181 16.11 -7.21 -14.35
CA ARG A 181 16.38 -8.67 -14.28
C ARG A 181 17.73 -9.12 -14.85
N VAL A 182 17.98 -10.42 -14.70
CA VAL A 182 19.09 -11.18 -15.27
C VAL A 182 18.57 -12.43 -15.99
N PHE A 183 19.25 -12.84 -17.06
CA PHE A 183 19.15 -14.21 -17.57
C PHE A 183 19.92 -15.14 -16.63
N SER A 184 19.18 -15.91 -15.82
CA SER A 184 19.72 -17.00 -15.00
C SER A 184 20.20 -18.13 -15.91
N GLN A 185 21.45 -18.58 -15.73
CA GLN A 185 22.07 -19.59 -16.58
C GLN A 185 22.92 -20.62 -15.82
N VAL A 186 23.13 -21.79 -16.42
CA VAL A 186 24.19 -22.76 -16.05
C VAL A 186 25.25 -22.78 -17.13
N VAL A 187 26.51 -22.88 -16.73
CA VAL A 187 27.66 -23.07 -17.61
C VAL A 187 28.25 -24.46 -17.36
N PHE A 188 28.24 -25.32 -18.39
CA PHE A 188 28.87 -26.63 -18.40
C PHE A 188 30.25 -26.58 -19.06
N LYS A 189 31.21 -27.30 -18.49
CA LYS A 189 32.60 -27.43 -18.98
C LYS A 189 33.04 -28.88 -18.87
N SER A 190 33.82 -29.37 -19.82
CA SER A 190 34.50 -30.66 -19.74
C SER A 190 35.85 -30.61 -20.45
N GLU A 191 36.74 -31.53 -20.11
CA GLU A 191 38.04 -31.63 -20.78
C GLU A 191 37.86 -31.98 -22.27
N GLY A 192 38.62 -31.33 -23.15
CA GLY A 192 38.48 -31.49 -24.60
C GLY A 192 37.37 -30.64 -25.26
N TRP A 193 36.42 -30.08 -24.50
CA TRP A 193 35.44 -29.13 -25.05
C TRP A 193 36.13 -27.79 -25.34
N LYS A 194 36.06 -27.34 -26.61
CA LYS A 194 36.71 -26.08 -27.05
C LYS A 194 36.03 -24.82 -26.52
N MET A 195 34.74 -24.90 -26.20
CA MET A 195 33.90 -23.83 -25.67
C MET A 195 33.01 -24.41 -24.56
N PRO A 196 32.65 -23.63 -23.53
CA PRO A 196 31.64 -24.05 -22.57
C PRO A 196 30.25 -24.07 -23.22
N ILE A 197 29.37 -24.97 -22.75
CA ILE A 197 27.95 -24.94 -23.09
C ILE A 197 27.25 -24.03 -22.06
N VAL A 198 26.42 -23.10 -22.51
CA VAL A 198 25.71 -22.14 -21.65
C VAL A 198 24.22 -22.25 -21.90
N VAL A 199 23.45 -22.58 -20.87
CA VAL A 199 22.00 -22.79 -20.95
C VAL A 199 21.24 -21.85 -20.03
N LYS A 200 20.00 -21.52 -20.40
CA LYS A 200 19.02 -20.91 -19.51
C LYS A 200 18.63 -21.87 -18.37
N ARG A 201 18.41 -21.34 -17.17
CA ARG A 201 17.87 -22.09 -16.01
C ARG A 201 16.70 -21.35 -15.37
N LEU A 202 15.76 -22.12 -14.84
CA LEU A 202 14.79 -21.64 -13.85
C LEU A 202 15.21 -22.21 -12.49
N ASN A 203 15.28 -21.38 -11.45
CA ASN A 203 15.53 -21.90 -10.09
C ASN A 203 14.23 -22.47 -9.52
N ALA A 204 14.30 -23.35 -8.52
CA ALA A 204 13.10 -23.66 -7.73
C ALA A 204 12.53 -22.40 -7.07
N ARG A 205 11.25 -22.46 -6.70
CA ARG A 205 10.61 -21.38 -5.94
C ARG A 205 11.28 -21.17 -4.59
N TYR A 206 11.18 -19.94 -4.09
CA TYR A 206 11.87 -19.45 -2.89
C TYR A 206 11.17 -19.85 -1.58
N ASP A 207 9.95 -20.38 -1.68
CA ASP A 207 9.05 -20.75 -0.58
C ASP A 207 9.51 -22.02 0.14
N TRP A 208 9.83 -23.08 -0.60
CA TRP A 208 10.42 -24.31 -0.07
C TRP A 208 11.95 -24.40 -0.20
N LEU A 209 12.60 -23.47 -0.92
CA LEU A 209 14.05 -23.49 -1.18
C LEU A 209 14.79 -22.23 -0.71
N ALA A 210 15.45 -22.31 0.44
CA ALA A 210 16.22 -21.19 1.00
C ALA A 210 17.60 -20.98 0.31
N ALA A 211 18.14 -22.02 -0.34
CA ALA A 211 19.51 -22.02 -0.85
C ALA A 211 19.64 -21.50 -2.29
N ARG A 212 20.59 -20.57 -2.51
CA ARG A 212 20.92 -20.03 -3.83
C ARG A 212 22.22 -20.63 -4.34
N GLY A 213 22.24 -21.00 -5.63
CA GLY A 213 23.43 -21.58 -6.27
C GLY A 213 24.58 -20.58 -6.37
N GLU A 214 25.72 -20.91 -5.76
CA GLU A 214 26.95 -20.13 -5.84
C GLU A 214 27.59 -20.21 -7.23
N SER A 215 28.33 -19.18 -7.63
CA SER A 215 29.11 -19.18 -8.89
C SER A 215 30.41 -20.01 -8.84
N ARG A 216 30.58 -20.90 -7.85
CA ARG A 216 31.66 -21.90 -7.86
C ARG A 216 31.36 -23.01 -8.89
N SER A 217 32.42 -23.73 -9.28
CA SER A 217 32.31 -24.86 -10.20
C SER A 217 32.24 -26.15 -9.40
N TYR A 218 31.23 -26.96 -9.67
CA TYR A 218 31.01 -28.28 -9.07
C TYR A 218 31.21 -29.36 -10.13
N GLN A 219 31.61 -30.57 -9.73
CA GLN A 219 31.48 -31.74 -10.60
C GLN A 219 29.99 -32.08 -10.77
N LEU A 220 29.60 -32.51 -11.96
CA LEU A 220 28.24 -32.95 -12.28
C LEU A 220 28.20 -34.48 -12.33
N LEU A 221 27.26 -35.10 -11.61
CA LEU A 221 27.13 -36.57 -11.53
C LEU A 221 25.67 -36.99 -11.66
N GLY A 222 25.40 -38.04 -12.45
CA GLY A 222 24.06 -38.56 -12.69
C GLY A 222 23.46 -39.31 -11.50
N ALA A 223 22.18 -39.08 -11.22
CA ALA A 223 21.40 -39.75 -10.18
C ALA A 223 20.02 -40.25 -10.66
N GLY A 224 19.87 -40.52 -11.97
CA GLY A 224 18.64 -41.08 -12.54
C GLY A 224 17.47 -40.09 -12.50
N ASP A 225 16.35 -40.49 -11.91
CA ASP A 225 15.23 -39.58 -11.62
C ASP A 225 15.39 -38.84 -10.29
N GLY A 226 16.38 -39.20 -9.46
CA GLY A 226 16.60 -38.62 -8.14
C GLY A 226 15.49 -38.85 -7.12
N CYS A 227 14.54 -39.75 -7.36
CA CYS A 227 13.43 -39.98 -6.43
C CYS A 227 13.89 -40.69 -5.15
N GLU A 228 14.86 -41.60 -5.26
CA GLU A 228 15.55 -42.24 -4.13
C GLU A 228 16.93 -41.61 -3.87
N PRO A 229 17.44 -41.64 -2.62
CA PRO A 229 18.80 -41.18 -2.31
C PRO A 229 19.89 -41.96 -3.07
N SER A 230 20.86 -41.23 -3.63
CA SER A 230 21.97 -41.78 -4.42
C SER A 230 23.33 -41.33 -3.84
N PRO A 231 24.03 -42.16 -3.04
CA PRO A 231 25.29 -41.77 -2.41
C PRO A 231 26.44 -41.39 -3.37
N SER A 232 26.29 -41.62 -4.67
CA SER A 232 27.30 -41.26 -5.69
C SER A 232 27.44 -39.75 -5.90
N VAL A 233 26.42 -38.94 -5.59
CA VAL A 233 26.43 -37.48 -5.81
C VAL A 233 26.95 -36.67 -4.62
N ALA A 234 27.47 -37.31 -3.57
CA ALA A 234 27.97 -36.63 -2.38
C ALA A 234 29.05 -35.57 -2.72
N GLY A 235 28.78 -34.31 -2.38
CA GLY A 235 29.61 -33.14 -2.71
C GLY A 235 29.51 -32.63 -4.16
N ALA A 236 28.86 -33.36 -5.08
CA ALA A 236 28.67 -32.98 -6.47
C ALA A 236 27.32 -32.25 -6.70
N LEU A 237 27.11 -31.68 -7.89
CA LEU A 237 25.76 -31.36 -8.36
C LEU A 237 25.12 -32.64 -8.92
N ALA A 238 23.93 -32.98 -8.40
CA ALA A 238 23.13 -34.09 -8.90
C ALA A 238 22.45 -33.73 -10.22
N TRP A 239 22.68 -34.51 -11.27
CA TRP A 239 21.98 -34.44 -12.55
C TRP A 239 20.86 -35.46 -12.56
N VAL A 240 19.61 -34.99 -12.61
CA VAL A 240 18.40 -35.82 -12.51
C VAL A 240 17.37 -35.46 -13.56
N SER A 241 16.59 -36.43 -14.03
CA SER A 241 15.46 -36.18 -14.92
C SER A 241 14.23 -35.68 -14.16
N GLU A 242 13.35 -34.94 -14.83
CA GLU A 242 11.97 -34.72 -14.36
C GLU A 242 11.14 -36.04 -14.37
N GLY A 243 9.89 -35.97 -13.89
CA GLY A 243 8.96 -37.12 -13.84
C GLY A 243 9.15 -38.04 -12.61
N ASN A 244 8.39 -39.13 -12.57
CA ASN A 244 8.35 -40.17 -11.52
C ASN A 244 7.96 -39.74 -10.07
N CYS A 245 8.39 -38.59 -9.58
CA CYS A 245 8.09 -38.04 -8.25
C CYS A 245 8.07 -36.50 -8.26
N SER A 246 7.67 -35.86 -7.16
CA SER A 246 7.61 -34.39 -7.07
C SER A 246 9.00 -33.74 -7.13
N PHE A 247 9.07 -32.48 -7.59
CA PHE A 247 10.34 -31.74 -7.57
C PHE A 247 10.89 -31.58 -6.15
N PHE A 248 10.01 -31.48 -5.14
CA PHE A 248 10.40 -31.47 -3.73
C PHE A 248 11.05 -32.80 -3.33
N THR A 249 10.45 -33.95 -3.64
CA THR A 249 11.04 -35.28 -3.38
C THR A 249 12.43 -35.41 -3.99
N LYS A 250 12.61 -35.01 -5.25
CA LYS A 250 13.91 -35.06 -5.95
C LYS A 250 15.00 -34.28 -5.20
N VAL A 251 14.70 -33.05 -4.79
CA VAL A 251 15.67 -32.22 -4.07
C VAL A 251 15.90 -32.75 -2.65
N GLN A 252 14.87 -33.27 -1.98
CA GLN A 252 14.98 -33.87 -0.65
C GLN A 252 15.87 -35.12 -0.66
N SER A 253 15.65 -36.06 -1.58
CA SER A 253 16.45 -37.28 -1.72
C SER A 253 17.91 -36.98 -2.10
N MET A 254 18.16 -35.98 -2.94
CA MET A 254 19.54 -35.53 -3.23
C MET A 254 20.19 -34.78 -2.05
N ALA A 255 19.42 -34.06 -1.23
CA ALA A 255 19.93 -33.46 0.02
C ALA A 255 20.31 -34.54 1.05
N GLN A 256 19.49 -35.58 1.21
CA GLN A 256 19.83 -36.77 2.02
C GLN A 256 21.08 -37.50 1.49
N SER A 257 21.39 -37.36 0.19
CA SER A 257 22.59 -37.90 -0.45
C SER A 257 23.85 -37.05 -0.25
N ASN A 258 23.77 -35.96 0.53
CA ASN A 258 24.83 -34.95 0.68
C ASN A 258 25.26 -34.29 -0.65
N ALA A 259 24.35 -34.14 -1.62
CA ALA A 259 24.62 -33.39 -2.83
C ALA A 259 24.86 -31.89 -2.53
N SER A 260 25.73 -31.24 -3.30
CA SER A 260 25.96 -29.79 -3.24
C SER A 260 24.83 -28.96 -3.89
N GLY A 261 23.81 -29.62 -4.46
CA GLY A 261 22.70 -29.02 -5.21
C GLY A 261 22.19 -29.97 -6.30
N VAL A 262 21.11 -29.55 -6.97
CA VAL A 262 20.41 -30.34 -7.99
C VAL A 262 20.23 -29.55 -9.28
N LEU A 263 20.53 -30.19 -10.39
CA LEU A 263 20.12 -29.78 -11.73
C LEU A 263 19.12 -30.80 -12.26
N VAL A 264 17.85 -30.42 -12.28
CA VAL A 264 16.78 -31.17 -12.93
C VAL A 264 16.79 -30.84 -14.42
N HIS A 265 16.67 -31.83 -15.29
CA HIS A 265 16.50 -31.60 -16.73
C HIS A 265 15.09 -31.98 -17.21
N ALA A 266 14.55 -31.16 -18.11
CA ALA A 266 13.37 -31.51 -18.89
C ALA A 266 13.61 -32.81 -19.70
N LEU A 267 12.54 -33.51 -20.09
CA LEU A 267 12.62 -34.56 -21.10
C LEU A 267 12.73 -33.93 -22.52
N PRO A 268 13.20 -34.69 -23.54
CA PRO A 268 13.30 -34.18 -24.91
C PRO A 268 11.99 -33.58 -25.43
N GLY A 269 12.00 -32.27 -25.71
CA GLY A 269 10.84 -31.54 -26.24
C GLY A 269 9.83 -31.05 -25.20
N HIS A 270 10.05 -31.31 -23.90
CA HIS A 270 9.28 -30.69 -22.82
C HIS A 270 9.82 -29.29 -22.51
N PRO A 271 8.96 -28.32 -22.09
CA PRO A 271 9.40 -27.01 -21.64
C PRO A 271 10.01 -27.08 -20.23
N ILE A 272 10.76 -26.05 -19.84
CA ILE A 272 11.16 -25.86 -18.43
C ILE A 272 9.91 -25.55 -17.59
N GLN A 273 9.75 -26.30 -16.49
CA GLN A 273 8.60 -26.23 -15.59
C GLN A 273 8.93 -25.48 -14.29
N ASP A 274 7.90 -24.93 -13.64
CA ASP A 274 7.99 -24.24 -12.35
C ASP A 274 8.12 -25.27 -11.23
N MET A 275 9.32 -25.39 -10.66
CA MET A 275 9.58 -26.36 -9.59
C MET A 275 8.98 -25.88 -8.27
N ASN A 276 7.75 -26.30 -8.04
CA ASN A 276 6.95 -26.04 -6.85
C ASN A 276 6.87 -27.27 -5.91
N CYS A 277 6.53 -27.01 -4.65
CA CYS A 277 6.12 -28.02 -3.66
C CYS A 277 4.61 -28.33 -3.80
N GLY A 278 4.10 -29.31 -3.05
CA GLY A 278 2.67 -29.62 -3.02
C GLY A 278 2.20 -30.19 -1.68
N GLY A 279 1.12 -29.63 -1.12
CA GLY A 279 0.61 -30.03 0.19
C GLY A 279 1.64 -29.77 1.30
N ASP A 280 1.79 -30.73 2.21
CA ASP A 280 2.68 -30.60 3.38
C ASP A 280 4.17 -30.46 3.03
N ASP A 281 4.60 -30.84 1.80
CA ASP A 281 5.95 -30.56 1.28
C ASP A 281 6.32 -29.07 1.44
N CYS A 282 5.34 -28.17 1.25
CA CYS A 282 5.55 -26.72 1.33
C CYS A 282 5.83 -26.21 2.76
N ASN A 283 5.58 -27.02 3.80
CA ASN A 283 5.88 -26.68 5.19
C ASN A 283 7.36 -26.97 5.56
N ALA A 284 8.15 -27.53 4.65
CA ALA A 284 9.53 -27.93 4.88
C ALA A 284 10.52 -27.15 4.00
N THR A 285 11.52 -26.52 4.61
CA THR A 285 12.56 -25.77 3.89
C THR A 285 13.76 -26.65 3.55
N LEU A 286 14.13 -26.72 2.28
CA LEU A 286 15.33 -27.42 1.81
C LEU A 286 16.52 -26.45 1.62
N THR A 287 17.72 -26.96 1.87
CA THR A 287 18.94 -26.18 2.10
C THR A 287 20.05 -26.39 1.05
N ILE A 288 19.76 -27.13 -0.03
CA ILE A 288 20.65 -27.26 -1.20
C ILE A 288 20.05 -26.51 -2.40
N PRO A 289 20.85 -25.86 -3.26
CA PRO A 289 20.33 -25.11 -4.40
C PRO A 289 19.79 -26.05 -5.49
N ALA A 290 18.62 -25.72 -6.05
CA ALA A 290 17.98 -26.50 -7.11
C ALA A 290 17.58 -25.61 -8.30
N ALA A 291 17.85 -26.08 -9.52
CA ALA A 291 17.43 -25.41 -10.75
C ALA A 291 17.06 -26.43 -11.85
N MET A 292 16.15 -26.04 -12.73
CA MET A 292 15.72 -26.78 -13.90
C MET A 292 16.33 -26.19 -15.19
N VAL A 293 16.75 -27.06 -16.10
CA VAL A 293 17.32 -26.75 -17.41
C VAL A 293 16.72 -27.64 -18.50
N HIS A 294 17.01 -27.36 -19.77
CA HIS A 294 16.79 -28.31 -20.87
C HIS A 294 17.80 -29.45 -20.83
N LEU A 295 17.44 -30.60 -21.40
CA LEU A 295 18.36 -31.72 -21.61
C LEU A 295 19.36 -31.41 -22.73
N GLU A 296 20.57 -31.01 -22.35
CA GLU A 296 21.68 -30.82 -23.27
C GLU A 296 22.25 -32.17 -23.71
N ALA A 297 22.04 -32.54 -24.98
CA ALA A 297 22.49 -33.81 -25.54
C ALA A 297 24.01 -34.05 -25.37
N SER A 298 24.83 -33.01 -25.50
CA SER A 298 26.29 -33.12 -25.29
C SER A 298 26.69 -33.25 -23.81
N VAL A 299 25.88 -32.76 -22.86
CA VAL A 299 26.09 -32.98 -21.42
C VAL A 299 25.72 -34.42 -21.07
N ALA A 300 24.56 -34.90 -21.52
CA ALA A 300 24.11 -36.27 -21.31
C ALA A 300 25.10 -37.29 -21.90
N GLN A 301 25.47 -37.13 -23.17
CA GLN A 301 26.43 -38.02 -23.84
C GLN A 301 27.79 -38.04 -23.15
N ALA A 302 28.28 -36.90 -22.64
CA ALA A 302 29.53 -36.84 -21.88
C ALA A 302 29.44 -37.64 -20.56
N LEU A 303 28.34 -37.49 -19.80
CA LEU A 303 28.10 -38.25 -18.58
C LEU A 303 27.95 -39.77 -18.86
N GLU A 304 27.22 -40.16 -19.91
CA GLU A 304 27.08 -41.54 -20.37
C GLU A 304 28.43 -42.18 -20.77
N CYS A 305 29.31 -41.39 -21.39
CA CYS A 305 30.66 -41.80 -21.77
C CYS A 305 31.67 -41.74 -20.59
N GLY A 306 31.24 -41.43 -19.36
CA GLY A 306 32.10 -41.33 -18.19
C GLY A 306 33.06 -40.13 -18.20
N GLN A 307 32.82 -39.14 -19.06
CA GLN A 307 33.63 -37.93 -19.18
C GLN A 307 33.32 -36.97 -18.03
N THR A 308 34.35 -36.41 -17.38
CA THR A 308 34.15 -35.49 -16.26
C THR A 308 33.55 -34.17 -16.72
N VAL A 309 32.28 -33.92 -16.38
CA VAL A 309 31.59 -32.64 -16.60
C VAL A 309 31.59 -31.82 -15.30
N PHE A 310 31.79 -30.52 -15.43
CA PHE A 310 31.64 -29.53 -14.37
C PHE A 310 30.53 -28.54 -14.72
N ALA A 311 29.77 -28.10 -13.72
CA ALA A 311 28.71 -27.10 -13.85
C ALA A 311 28.92 -25.93 -12.88
N SER A 312 28.56 -24.72 -13.30
CA SER A 312 28.63 -23.51 -12.47
C SER A 312 27.45 -22.57 -12.78
N PHE A 313 26.93 -21.89 -11.76
CA PHE A 313 25.79 -20.97 -11.90
C PHE A 313 26.25 -19.56 -12.27
N GLN A 314 25.65 -18.97 -13.31
CA GLN A 314 25.87 -17.58 -13.68
C GLN A 314 24.56 -16.82 -13.89
N ASN A 315 24.65 -15.49 -13.91
CA ASN A 315 23.58 -14.55 -14.19
C ASN A 315 24.11 -13.48 -15.17
N THR A 316 23.43 -13.25 -16.29
CA THR A 316 23.79 -12.20 -17.26
C THR A 316 22.77 -11.07 -17.20
N PRO A 317 23.14 -9.78 -17.14
CA PRO A 317 22.19 -8.67 -17.16
C PRO A 317 21.20 -8.75 -18.34
N SER A 318 19.92 -8.51 -18.08
CA SER A 318 18.88 -8.47 -19.10
C SER A 318 18.15 -7.12 -19.11
N PRO A 319 17.41 -6.80 -20.17
CA PRO A 319 16.32 -5.82 -20.10
C PRO A 319 15.32 -6.16 -18.98
N THR A 320 14.48 -5.20 -18.59
CA THR A 320 13.20 -5.60 -17.97
C THR A 320 12.31 -6.28 -19.03
N PHE A 321 11.46 -7.20 -18.59
CA PHE A 321 10.52 -7.90 -19.47
C PHE A 321 9.12 -7.27 -19.46
N PHE A 322 8.86 -6.30 -18.59
CA PHE A 322 7.55 -5.66 -18.41
C PHE A 322 7.69 -4.17 -18.13
N ILE A 323 6.78 -3.37 -18.71
CA ILE A 323 6.54 -1.94 -18.42
C ILE A 323 5.03 -1.76 -18.30
N GLY A 324 4.58 -0.96 -17.32
CA GLY A 324 3.18 -0.52 -17.22
C GLY A 324 2.99 0.90 -17.72
N ILE A 325 1.79 1.19 -18.22
CA ILE A 325 1.25 2.53 -18.43
C ILE A 325 -0.12 2.53 -17.74
N ASP A 326 -0.32 3.44 -16.79
CA ASP A 326 -1.57 3.53 -16.03
C ASP A 326 -2.72 4.24 -16.79
N HIS A 327 -3.89 4.37 -16.16
CA HIS A 327 -5.04 5.11 -16.70
C HIS A 327 -4.79 6.61 -16.92
N GLN A 328 -3.76 7.20 -16.32
CA GLN A 328 -3.36 8.59 -16.52
C GLN A 328 -2.32 8.72 -17.65
N GLY A 329 -1.81 7.60 -18.16
CA GLY A 329 -0.74 7.55 -19.15
C GLY A 329 0.66 7.63 -18.54
N ALA A 330 0.81 7.53 -17.23
CA ALA A 330 2.11 7.53 -16.57
C ALA A 330 2.80 6.16 -16.65
N LEU A 331 4.09 6.18 -16.93
CA LEU A 331 4.97 5.02 -16.98
C LEU A 331 5.16 4.42 -15.57
N ALA A 332 5.10 3.10 -15.45
CA ALA A 332 5.25 2.40 -14.17
C ALA A 332 6.18 1.19 -14.30
N GLU A 333 7.11 1.05 -13.35
CA GLU A 333 7.77 -0.24 -13.10
C GLU A 333 6.71 -1.28 -12.71
N MET A 334 6.90 -2.53 -13.15
CA MET A 334 5.97 -3.64 -12.91
C MET A 334 6.38 -4.55 -11.73
N GLY A 335 7.44 -4.18 -11.01
CA GLY A 335 7.89 -4.85 -9.79
C GLY A 335 8.52 -6.24 -9.94
N GLY A 336 8.65 -6.94 -8.81
CA GLY A 336 9.23 -8.26 -8.65
C GLY A 336 8.20 -9.40 -8.83
N PHE A 337 8.06 -9.92 -10.05
CA PHE A 337 7.41 -11.24 -10.26
C PHE A 337 8.30 -12.34 -9.65
N ILE A 338 7.86 -12.99 -8.58
CA ILE A 338 8.69 -13.92 -7.78
C ILE A 338 8.62 -15.39 -8.24
N TYR A 339 7.66 -15.74 -9.10
CA TYR A 339 7.62 -17.02 -9.84
C TYR A 339 6.97 -16.77 -11.24
N PRO A 340 7.13 -17.68 -12.22
CA PRO A 340 6.69 -17.43 -13.60
C PRO A 340 5.17 -17.64 -13.81
N SER A 341 4.37 -16.60 -13.51
CA SER A 341 2.92 -16.57 -13.75
C SER A 341 2.48 -15.22 -14.32
N PHE A 342 1.43 -15.22 -15.15
CA PHE A 342 0.74 -14.00 -15.56
C PHE A 342 -0.13 -13.36 -14.47
N SER A 343 -0.38 -14.01 -13.33
CA SER A 343 -1.14 -13.39 -12.23
C SER A 343 -0.51 -12.07 -11.75
N PHE A 344 0.81 -11.93 -11.82
CA PHE A 344 1.51 -10.66 -11.56
C PHE A 344 1.19 -9.55 -12.58
N VAL A 345 0.83 -9.88 -13.83
CA VAL A 345 0.28 -8.91 -14.80
C VAL A 345 -1.15 -8.52 -14.39
N ASN A 346 -1.97 -9.50 -14.00
CA ASN A 346 -3.36 -9.28 -13.60
C ASN A 346 -3.47 -8.41 -12.35
N TRP A 347 -2.67 -8.68 -11.32
CA TRP A 347 -2.63 -7.87 -10.09
C TRP A 347 -2.17 -6.44 -10.37
N GLN A 348 -1.14 -6.24 -11.19
CA GLN A 348 -0.70 -4.89 -11.54
C GLN A 348 -1.75 -4.10 -12.34
N ALA A 349 -2.50 -4.78 -13.22
CA ALA A 349 -3.64 -4.20 -13.93
C ALA A 349 -4.81 -3.83 -12.99
N GLN A 350 -5.16 -4.73 -12.06
CA GLN A 350 -6.19 -4.52 -11.04
C GLN A 350 -5.84 -3.35 -10.10
N TRP A 351 -4.54 -3.15 -9.80
CA TRP A 351 -4.08 -1.99 -9.04
C TRP A 351 -4.18 -0.68 -9.83
N PHE A 352 -3.95 -0.68 -11.15
CA PHE A 352 -4.19 0.51 -11.98
C PHE A 352 -5.68 0.90 -11.98
N ASP A 353 -6.59 -0.07 -12.07
CA ASP A 353 -8.04 0.18 -11.92
C ASP A 353 -8.35 0.80 -10.54
N PHE A 354 -7.88 0.18 -9.45
CA PHE A 354 -8.01 0.73 -8.08
C PHE A 354 -7.46 2.17 -7.99
N TYR A 355 -6.31 2.45 -8.58
CA TYR A 355 -5.66 3.76 -8.49
C TYR A 355 -6.43 4.85 -9.25
N ALA A 356 -7.03 4.52 -10.39
CA ALA A 356 -7.92 5.43 -11.14
C ALA A 356 -9.22 5.72 -10.36
N ASP A 357 -9.79 4.68 -9.74
CA ASP A 357 -10.93 4.77 -8.83
C ASP A 357 -10.61 5.66 -7.62
N LEU A 358 -9.40 5.54 -7.07
CA LEU A 358 -8.86 6.36 -5.99
C LEU A 358 -8.65 7.81 -6.42
N GLN A 359 -8.07 8.08 -7.60
CA GLN A 359 -7.97 9.46 -8.12
C GLN A 359 -9.35 10.10 -8.29
N THR A 360 -10.34 9.33 -8.75
CA THR A 360 -11.74 9.80 -8.86
C THR A 360 -12.33 10.12 -7.49
N LYS A 361 -12.17 9.24 -6.49
CA LYS A 361 -12.58 9.50 -5.10
C LYS A 361 -11.91 10.75 -4.52
N LEU A 362 -10.62 10.98 -4.82
CA LEU A 362 -9.84 12.13 -4.35
C LEU A 362 -10.25 13.48 -5.00
N GLN A 363 -11.00 13.47 -6.11
CA GLN A 363 -11.61 14.68 -6.69
C GLN A 363 -12.89 15.12 -5.96
N SER A 364 -13.46 14.27 -5.08
CA SER A 364 -14.68 14.60 -4.32
C SER A 364 -14.48 15.83 -3.43
N PRO A 365 -15.48 16.75 -3.34
CA PRO A 365 -15.38 17.97 -2.52
C PRO A 365 -15.04 17.68 -1.06
N ALA A 366 -13.90 18.21 -0.61
CA ALA A 366 -13.43 18.10 0.77
C ALA A 366 -12.63 19.35 1.15
N LYS A 367 -12.68 19.74 2.43
CA LYS A 367 -11.71 20.66 3.02
C LYS A 367 -10.42 19.88 3.28
N VAL A 368 -9.45 20.06 2.40
CA VAL A 368 -8.13 19.40 2.49
C VAL A 368 -7.17 20.26 3.31
N ILE A 369 -6.43 19.63 4.23
CA ILE A 369 -5.29 20.18 4.97
C ILE A 369 -4.09 19.30 4.66
N SER A 370 -3.07 19.85 3.98
CA SER A 370 -1.80 19.14 3.74
C SER A 370 -0.98 19.10 5.02
N VAL A 371 -0.43 17.92 5.34
CA VAL A 371 0.42 17.65 6.52
C VAL A 371 1.85 17.36 6.06
N PHE A 372 1.99 16.49 5.07
CA PHE A 372 3.27 16.16 4.44
C PHE A 372 3.11 16.17 2.90
N ASP A 373 4.06 16.80 2.22
CA ASP A 373 4.27 16.65 0.77
C ASP A 373 5.72 16.18 0.57
N LYS A 374 5.88 14.92 0.17
CA LYS A 374 7.17 14.23 -0.07
C LYS A 374 8.22 14.52 1.01
N VAL A 375 7.86 14.29 2.26
CA VAL A 375 8.77 14.41 3.42
C VAL A 375 9.48 13.08 3.67
N GLN A 376 10.79 13.10 3.92
CA GLN A 376 11.54 11.90 4.30
C GLN A 376 11.18 11.48 5.74
N MET A 377 10.66 10.26 5.90
CA MET A 377 10.45 9.61 7.20
C MET A 377 11.61 8.65 7.47
N GLN A 378 12.39 8.94 8.51
CA GLN A 378 13.48 8.08 9.00
C GLN A 378 13.87 8.46 10.44
N GLY A 379 14.51 7.57 11.19
CA GLY A 379 15.09 7.87 12.50
C GLY A 379 14.06 8.03 13.62
N GLU A 380 14.56 8.41 14.81
CA GLU A 380 13.76 8.51 16.04
C GLU A 380 12.58 9.49 15.94
N GLU A 381 12.71 10.56 15.15
CA GLU A 381 11.66 11.58 15.00
C GLU A 381 10.61 11.20 13.95
N GLY A 382 10.99 10.48 12.89
CA GLY A 382 10.15 10.23 11.72
C GLY A 382 9.88 11.51 10.92
N ALA A 383 8.69 11.62 10.32
CA ALA A 383 8.22 12.86 9.72
C ALA A 383 7.30 13.59 10.70
N VAL A 384 7.55 14.89 10.96
CA VAL A 384 6.81 15.70 11.94
C VAL A 384 6.35 17.01 11.30
N ALA A 385 5.07 17.36 11.47
CA ALA A 385 4.51 18.62 11.00
C ALA A 385 3.44 19.16 11.98
N THR A 386 3.36 20.48 12.11
CA THR A 386 2.30 21.15 12.89
C THR A 386 1.37 21.91 11.96
N VAL A 387 0.10 21.52 11.92
CA VAL A 387 -0.94 22.11 11.06
C VAL A 387 -1.95 22.91 11.87
N HIS A 388 -2.60 23.85 11.20
CA HIS A 388 -3.76 24.57 11.74
C HIS A 388 -5.04 24.00 11.09
N LEU A 389 -5.98 23.60 11.93
CA LEU A 389 -7.24 22.99 11.52
C LEU A 389 -8.35 24.04 11.35
N PRO A 390 -9.43 23.73 10.60
CA PRO A 390 -10.60 24.61 10.52
C PRO A 390 -11.19 24.90 11.90
N ILE A 391 -11.59 26.14 12.16
CA ILE A 391 -12.24 26.51 13.44
C ILE A 391 -13.55 25.72 13.63
N ALA A 392 -14.25 25.43 12.54
CA ALA A 392 -15.48 24.64 12.51
C ALA A 392 -15.24 23.19 12.05
N LEU A 393 -14.33 22.46 12.72
CA LEU A 393 -14.17 21.00 12.53
C LEU A 393 -15.51 20.25 12.67
N TRP A 394 -16.37 20.72 13.57
CA TRP A 394 -17.69 20.16 13.88
C TRP A 394 -18.73 20.31 12.77
N ASP A 395 -18.46 21.06 11.70
CA ASP A 395 -19.33 21.11 10.52
C ASP A 395 -19.24 19.80 9.73
N PHE A 396 -18.08 19.15 9.71
CA PHE A 396 -17.79 17.92 8.96
C PHE A 396 -18.18 16.66 9.74
N ASP A 397 -18.66 15.63 9.04
CA ASP A 397 -19.00 14.32 9.63
C ASP A 397 -17.97 13.23 9.28
N THR A 398 -17.16 13.49 8.25
CA THR A 398 -16.25 12.55 7.62
C THR A 398 -14.83 13.09 7.64
N LEU A 399 -13.88 12.30 8.14
CA LEU A 399 -12.44 12.56 8.10
C LEU A 399 -11.72 11.34 7.48
N GLN A 400 -11.02 11.59 6.38
CA GLN A 400 -10.19 10.60 5.71
C GLN A 400 -8.72 11.02 5.70
N LEU A 401 -7.83 10.04 5.77
CA LEU A 401 -6.39 10.20 5.57
C LEU A 401 -6.06 9.80 4.14
N ASP A 402 -5.72 10.78 3.31
CA ASP A 402 -5.13 10.56 1.98
C ASP A 402 -3.61 10.48 2.17
N ALA A 403 -3.09 9.24 2.25
CA ALA A 403 -1.71 8.95 2.59
C ALA A 403 -1.02 8.18 1.46
N SER A 404 0.24 8.50 1.17
CA SER A 404 1.06 7.78 0.19
C SER A 404 2.49 7.55 0.68
N LEU A 405 3.04 6.38 0.31
CA LEU A 405 4.45 6.04 0.46
C LEU A 405 5.09 5.94 -0.92
N SER A 406 6.31 6.45 -1.05
CA SER A 406 7.10 6.42 -2.29
C SER A 406 8.60 6.32 -1.97
N CYS A 407 9.40 5.86 -2.93
CA CYS A 407 10.85 5.77 -2.73
C CYS A 407 11.52 7.16 -2.67
N PRO A 408 12.72 7.28 -2.08
CA PRO A 408 13.57 8.47 -2.19
C PRO A 408 13.94 8.87 -3.63
N GLY A 409 14.02 7.91 -4.56
CA GLY A 409 14.19 8.15 -5.99
C GLY A 409 12.95 7.75 -6.80
N ARG A 410 13.01 7.89 -8.13
CA ARG A 410 11.88 7.56 -9.03
C ARG A 410 11.64 6.06 -9.26
N ARG A 411 12.52 5.20 -8.75
CA ARG A 411 12.49 3.74 -9.00
C ARG A 411 12.44 2.91 -7.73
N ASP A 412 11.80 1.76 -7.83
CA ASP A 412 11.75 0.68 -6.84
C ASP A 412 13.13 0.39 -6.24
N SER A 413 14.18 0.40 -7.07
CA SER A 413 15.58 0.15 -6.65
C SER A 413 16.07 1.04 -5.50
N SER A 414 15.46 2.20 -5.28
CA SER A 414 15.78 3.15 -4.21
C SER A 414 14.94 3.02 -2.93
N CYS A 415 13.85 2.25 -2.94
CA CYS A 415 13.02 2.02 -1.75
C CYS A 415 13.72 1.19 -0.67
N ALA A 416 13.20 1.28 0.56
CA ALA A 416 13.54 0.37 1.64
C ALA A 416 13.29 -1.10 1.24
N HIS A 417 14.17 -2.01 1.65
CA HIS A 417 14.06 -3.42 1.27
C HIS A 417 12.93 -4.20 1.96
N TRP A 418 12.31 -3.64 3.01
CA TRP A 418 11.54 -4.38 4.00
C TRP A 418 10.16 -3.79 4.29
N ASP A 419 9.30 -4.70 4.71
CA ASP A 419 8.04 -4.59 5.43
C ASP A 419 8.22 -4.07 6.87
N HIS A 420 7.63 -2.91 7.17
CA HIS A 420 7.65 -2.25 8.48
C HIS A 420 6.28 -1.62 8.76
N THR A 421 5.90 -1.50 10.03
CA THR A 421 4.72 -0.71 10.39
C THR A 421 4.99 0.77 10.12
N VAL A 422 3.95 1.48 9.69
CA VAL A 422 3.93 2.94 9.65
C VAL A 422 2.75 3.43 10.48
N GLN A 423 3.00 4.27 11.48
CA GLN A 423 1.98 4.80 12.38
C GLN A 423 1.96 6.32 12.33
N LEU A 424 0.76 6.90 12.22
CA LEU A 424 0.51 8.33 12.35
C LEU A 424 -0.01 8.61 13.76
N PHE A 425 0.67 9.48 14.50
CA PHE A 425 0.28 9.97 15.82
C PHE A 425 -0.15 11.44 15.74
N VAL A 426 -1.03 11.86 16.64
CA VAL A 426 -1.50 13.25 16.75
C VAL A 426 -1.43 13.76 18.20
N CYS A 427 -1.12 15.04 18.35
CA CYS A 427 -1.17 15.77 19.62
C CYS A 427 -1.52 17.24 19.36
N CYS A 428 -2.63 17.73 19.91
CA CYS A 428 -3.10 19.11 19.72
C CYS A 428 -3.05 19.94 21.02
N ASP A 429 -3.51 19.37 22.15
CA ASP A 429 -3.09 19.81 23.48
C ASP A 429 -2.00 18.86 24.06
N PRO A 430 -0.76 19.32 24.32
CA PRO A 430 0.28 18.54 24.99
C PRO A 430 -0.04 18.08 26.42
N LEU A 431 -1.03 18.69 27.08
CA LEU A 431 -1.56 18.28 28.38
C LEU A 431 -2.88 17.48 28.25
N GLY A 432 -3.41 17.36 27.04
CA GLY A 432 -4.68 16.73 26.73
C GLY A 432 -4.61 15.19 26.76
N PRO A 433 -5.73 14.51 27.07
CA PRO A 433 -5.78 13.05 27.18
C PRO A 433 -5.60 12.32 25.84
N TYR A 434 -5.56 13.06 24.72
CA TYR A 434 -5.43 12.54 23.36
C TYR A 434 -4.02 12.72 22.76
N CYS A 435 -3.11 13.43 23.43
CA CYS A 435 -1.74 13.61 22.93
C CYS A 435 -1.02 12.27 22.71
N ASN A 436 -0.37 12.14 21.55
CA ASN A 436 0.30 10.92 21.07
C ASN A 436 -0.64 9.71 20.90
N THR A 437 -1.93 9.95 20.63
CA THR A 437 -2.85 8.89 20.17
C THR A 437 -2.60 8.60 18.70
N GLU A 438 -2.75 7.33 18.30
CA GLU A 438 -2.62 6.88 16.91
C GLU A 438 -3.89 7.23 16.10
N LEU A 439 -3.68 7.94 14.98
CA LEU A 439 -4.71 8.38 14.05
C LEU A 439 -4.85 7.45 12.84
N GLY A 440 -3.79 6.75 12.42
CA GLY A 440 -3.81 5.79 11.30
C GLY A 440 -2.58 4.87 11.26
N ARG A 441 -2.69 3.74 10.55
CA ARG A 441 -1.64 2.72 10.40
C ARG A 441 -1.61 2.14 8.98
N TRP A 442 -0.42 1.88 8.47
CA TRP A 442 -0.15 1.21 7.19
C TRP A 442 1.06 0.27 7.36
N ILE A 443 1.31 -0.58 6.37
CA ILE A 443 2.55 -1.37 6.28
C ILE A 443 3.32 -0.92 5.02
N THR A 444 4.64 -0.80 5.11
CA THR A 444 5.49 -0.49 3.94
C THR A 444 5.54 -1.66 2.95
N ALA A 445 5.65 -1.36 1.67
CA ALA A 445 5.82 -2.37 0.63
C ALA A 445 7.27 -2.87 0.56
N PHE A 446 7.51 -4.16 0.25
CA PHE A 446 8.84 -4.71 0.00
C PHE A 446 9.47 -4.09 -1.25
N ARG A 447 10.24 -3.01 -1.06
CA ARG A 447 11.06 -2.35 -2.09
C ARG A 447 10.27 -1.88 -3.32
N ARG A 448 9.04 -1.40 -3.11
CA ARG A 448 8.11 -1.01 -4.18
C ARG A 448 7.63 0.43 -3.98
N GLY A 449 7.81 1.27 -4.99
CA GLY A 449 7.61 2.73 -4.92
C GLY A 449 6.18 3.23 -5.11
N THR A 450 5.25 2.33 -5.40
CA THR A 450 3.82 2.61 -5.54
C THR A 450 3.11 2.36 -4.22
N GLY A 451 2.32 3.32 -3.71
CA GLY A 451 1.45 3.10 -2.55
C GLY A 451 0.67 4.37 -2.19
N ARG A 452 -0.66 4.32 -2.26
CA ARG A 452 -1.55 5.42 -1.84
C ARG A 452 -2.91 4.88 -1.45
N TRP A 453 -3.45 5.38 -0.33
CA TRP A 453 -4.66 4.87 0.30
C TRP A 453 -5.49 6.03 0.88
N LEU A 454 -6.81 5.84 0.94
CA LEU A 454 -7.77 6.82 1.48
C LEU A 454 -8.50 6.21 2.68
N THR A 455 -7.86 6.22 3.85
CA THR A 455 -8.35 5.54 5.05
C THR A 455 -9.40 6.40 5.75
N ASP A 456 -10.63 5.90 5.92
CA ASP A 456 -11.61 6.55 6.81
C ASP A 456 -11.13 6.45 8.26
N VAL A 457 -11.02 7.60 8.92
CA VAL A 457 -10.79 7.71 10.36
C VAL A 457 -11.80 8.64 11.00
N SER A 458 -12.97 8.81 10.38
CA SER A 458 -14.07 9.69 10.80
C SER A 458 -14.40 9.58 12.30
N PRO A 459 -14.49 8.38 12.91
CA PRO A 459 -14.80 8.29 14.33
C PRO A 459 -13.61 8.64 15.27
N LEU A 460 -12.44 9.04 14.74
CA LEU A 460 -11.31 9.63 15.48
C LEU A 460 -11.28 11.17 15.47
N MET A 461 -12.24 11.86 14.84
CA MET A 461 -12.30 13.33 14.88
C MET A 461 -12.14 13.96 16.29
N PRO A 462 -12.62 13.36 17.40
CA PRO A 462 -12.37 13.90 18.74
C PRO A 462 -10.91 13.94 19.21
N LEU A 463 -9.96 13.30 18.53
CA LEU A 463 -8.53 13.47 18.80
C LEU A 463 -7.99 14.83 18.32
N LEU A 464 -8.76 15.54 17.48
CA LEU A 464 -8.43 16.85 16.95
C LEU A 464 -9.05 17.94 17.85
N ASP A 465 -8.68 17.90 19.13
CA ASP A 465 -9.32 18.67 20.21
C ASP A 465 -8.90 20.15 20.30
N SER A 466 -8.00 20.61 19.42
CA SER A 466 -7.55 21.99 19.33
C SER A 466 -7.33 22.42 17.87
N ASN A 467 -7.35 23.73 17.62
CA ASN A 467 -7.18 24.31 16.28
C ASN A 467 -5.75 24.21 15.72
N LYS A 468 -4.79 23.74 16.53
CA LYS A 468 -3.40 23.52 16.16
C LYS A 468 -2.99 22.12 16.62
N CYS A 469 -2.57 21.28 15.67
CA CYS A 469 -2.19 19.90 15.91
C CYS A 469 -0.80 19.60 15.35
N THR A 470 0.05 18.97 16.15
CA THR A 470 1.26 18.31 15.65
C THR A 470 0.91 16.87 15.28
N LEU A 471 1.29 16.48 14.07
CA LEU A 471 1.19 15.12 13.56
C LEU A 471 2.59 14.57 13.31
N THR A 472 2.77 13.30 13.68
CA THR A 472 4.07 12.62 13.67
C THR A 472 3.89 11.23 13.07
N MET A 473 4.51 10.98 11.92
CA MET A 473 4.44 9.72 11.18
C MET A 473 5.77 8.98 11.32
N LYS A 474 5.73 7.75 11.85
CA LYS A 474 6.92 6.96 12.19
C LYS A 474 6.87 5.54 11.64
N THR A 475 8.05 4.95 11.56
CA THR A 475 8.40 3.55 11.26
C THR A 475 9.65 3.23 12.13
N PRO A 476 10.16 1.99 12.25
CA PRO A 476 11.32 1.68 13.08
C PRO A 476 12.53 2.61 12.80
N PRO A 477 13.16 3.21 13.81
CA PRO A 477 14.17 4.27 13.61
C PRO A 477 15.39 3.88 12.74
N TRP A 478 15.74 2.59 12.75
CA TRP A 478 16.84 2.00 11.98
C TRP A 478 16.47 1.66 10.52
N ALA A 479 15.22 1.88 10.11
CA ALA A 479 14.75 1.59 8.76
C ALA A 479 15.44 2.45 7.68
N MET A 480 15.41 1.94 6.45
CA MET A 480 15.70 2.76 5.26
C MET A 480 14.58 3.80 5.05
N PRO A 481 14.90 4.98 4.48
CA PRO A 481 13.95 6.09 4.38
C PRO A 481 12.81 5.82 3.39
N TRP A 482 11.63 6.33 3.73
CA TRP A 482 10.48 6.44 2.85
C TRP A 482 10.08 7.90 2.64
N MET A 483 9.57 8.24 1.47
CA MET A 483 9.02 9.56 1.18
C MET A 483 7.51 9.52 1.39
N VAL A 484 7.05 10.17 2.47
CA VAL A 484 5.64 10.21 2.88
C VAL A 484 4.96 11.45 2.33
N SER A 485 3.70 11.31 1.92
CA SER A 485 2.78 12.44 1.75
C SER A 485 1.46 12.12 2.45
N LEU A 486 0.83 13.14 3.03
CA LEU A 486 -0.36 12.99 3.87
C LEU A 486 -1.23 14.25 3.80
N ASN A 487 -2.51 14.06 3.49
CA ASN A 487 -3.54 15.08 3.61
C ASN A 487 -4.66 14.62 4.56
N LEU A 488 -5.09 15.50 5.46
CA LEU A 488 -6.36 15.34 6.19
C LEU A 488 -7.48 15.85 5.29
N ARG A 489 -8.49 15.03 5.01
CA ARG A 489 -9.63 15.37 4.16
C ARG A 489 -10.92 15.36 4.98
N PHE A 490 -11.47 16.55 5.22
CA PHE A 490 -12.73 16.74 5.93
C PHE A 490 -13.88 16.93 4.92
N SER A 491 -14.98 16.20 5.07
CA SER A 491 -16.13 16.27 4.15
C SER A 491 -17.47 16.06 4.87
N LEU A 492 -18.56 16.25 4.12
CA LEU A 492 -19.92 15.88 4.51
C LEU A 492 -20.30 14.61 3.77
N SER A 493 -20.94 13.65 4.45
CA SER A 493 -21.40 12.43 3.81
C SER A 493 -22.56 12.73 2.84
N ASN A 494 -22.43 12.27 1.59
CA ASN A 494 -23.50 12.40 0.58
C ASN A 494 -24.65 11.45 0.94
N ARG A 495 -25.57 11.91 1.79
CA ARG A 495 -26.80 11.21 2.15
C ARG A 495 -28.02 11.93 1.55
N THR A 496 -28.77 11.20 0.74
CA THR A 496 -30.04 11.64 0.17
C THR A 496 -31.20 11.57 1.17
N ASP A 497 -31.10 10.66 2.15
CA ASP A 497 -32.16 10.42 3.13
C ASP A 497 -32.15 11.50 4.22
N SER A 498 -33.05 12.47 4.06
CA SER A 498 -33.18 13.64 4.93
C SER A 498 -33.73 13.34 6.34
N GLU A 499 -34.08 12.08 6.64
CA GLU A 499 -34.78 11.66 7.86
C GLU A 499 -33.87 11.05 8.94
N VAL A 500 -32.58 10.80 8.65
CA VAL A 500 -31.67 10.13 9.58
C VAL A 500 -30.89 11.14 10.44
N GLU A 501 -31.09 11.10 11.76
CA GLU A 501 -30.40 11.95 12.74
C GLU A 501 -28.86 11.85 12.57
N MET A 502 -28.21 12.98 12.24
CA MET A 502 -26.76 13.03 11.96
C MET A 502 -25.95 12.91 13.25
N LEU A 503 -25.48 11.71 13.54
CA LEU A 503 -24.63 11.41 14.70
C LEU A 503 -23.16 11.74 14.38
N ARG A 504 -22.54 12.62 15.18
CA ARG A 504 -21.12 12.97 15.10
C ARG A 504 -20.36 12.36 16.30
N PRO A 505 -19.15 11.81 16.10
CA PRO A 505 -18.30 11.35 17.20
C PRO A 505 -17.86 12.55 18.05
N PHE A 506 -18.13 12.55 19.36
CA PHE A 506 -17.73 13.65 20.26
C PHE A 506 -16.71 13.24 21.32
N ARG A 507 -16.51 11.94 21.56
CA ARG A 507 -15.55 11.44 22.54
C ARG A 507 -14.98 10.08 22.14
N VAL A 508 -13.67 9.92 22.32
CA VAL A 508 -12.92 8.67 22.24
C VAL A 508 -12.44 8.27 23.64
N MET A 509 -12.40 6.98 23.95
CA MET A 509 -11.87 6.43 25.20
C MET A 509 -10.98 5.21 24.91
N PRO A 510 -9.66 5.26 25.17
CA PRO A 510 -8.79 4.08 24.99
C PRO A 510 -9.14 2.99 26.01
N LEU A 511 -9.09 1.72 25.59
CA LEU A 511 -9.26 0.56 26.47
C LEU A 511 -7.93 -0.18 26.70
N TYR A 512 -7.33 -0.62 25.60
CA TYR A 512 -6.27 -1.62 25.58
C TYR A 512 -5.14 -1.21 24.66
N GLY A 513 -3.94 -1.64 25.05
CA GLY A 513 -2.72 -1.55 24.26
C GLY A 513 -2.13 -2.93 24.01
N GLY A 514 -0.93 -2.92 23.42
CA GLY A 514 -0.29 -4.09 22.86
C GLY A 514 0.59 -4.94 23.76
N GLY A 515 1.35 -5.81 23.11
CA GLY A 515 2.42 -6.59 23.72
C GLY A 515 2.66 -7.95 23.07
N THR A 516 3.85 -8.51 23.23
CA THR A 516 4.27 -9.87 22.80
C THR A 516 3.19 -10.95 23.03
N PHE A 517 2.88 -11.76 22.01
CA PHE A 517 1.80 -12.76 22.03
C PHE A 517 2.18 -14.08 22.74
N ASN A 518 2.58 -13.98 24.02
CA ASN A 518 3.09 -15.11 24.81
C ASN A 518 2.12 -15.55 25.93
N LYS A 519 2.54 -16.55 26.72
CA LYS A 519 1.82 -17.13 27.88
C LYS A 519 1.34 -16.14 28.96
N ASN A 520 1.70 -14.86 28.87
CA ASN A 520 1.27 -13.79 29.76
C ASN A 520 0.56 -12.65 29.01
N TYR A 521 0.12 -12.84 27.77
CA TYR A 521 -0.63 -11.86 26.96
C TYR A 521 -1.95 -11.48 27.64
N ASN A 522 -2.93 -12.41 27.70
CA ASN A 522 -4.26 -12.15 28.29
C ASN A 522 -4.20 -11.76 29.79
N LYS A 523 -3.11 -12.11 30.50
CA LYS A 523 -2.89 -11.72 31.90
C LYS A 523 -2.56 -10.23 32.09
N ARG A 524 -2.17 -9.52 31.03
CA ARG A 524 -1.92 -8.06 31.06
C ARG A 524 -3.20 -7.24 30.92
N HIS A 525 -4.19 -7.76 30.17
CA HIS A 525 -5.44 -7.06 29.85
C HIS A 525 -6.47 -7.18 30.98
N ARG A 526 -6.45 -6.23 31.93
CA ARG A 526 -7.43 -6.17 33.03
C ARG A 526 -8.82 -5.73 32.53
N PRO A 527 -9.92 -6.10 33.21
CA PRO A 527 -11.24 -5.54 32.90
C PRO A 527 -11.27 -4.01 33.01
N VAL A 528 -11.78 -3.34 31.98
CA VAL A 528 -11.88 -1.87 31.91
C VAL A 528 -13.32 -1.45 32.16
N LYS A 529 -13.54 -0.55 33.13
CA LYS A 529 -14.85 0.09 33.35
C LYS A 529 -15.07 1.20 32.32
N VAL A 530 -16.30 1.31 31.82
CA VAL A 530 -16.70 2.35 30.86
C VAL A 530 -17.96 3.07 31.33
N SER A 531 -17.89 4.40 31.42
CA SER A 531 -19.03 5.28 31.68
C SER A 531 -19.51 5.92 30.38
N VAL A 532 -20.76 5.67 30.01
CA VAL A 532 -21.39 6.28 28.84
C VAL A 532 -22.01 7.63 29.24
N PRO A 533 -21.67 8.76 28.60
CA PRO A 533 -22.33 10.05 28.83
C PRO A 533 -23.80 10.03 28.39
N ALA A 534 -24.68 10.70 29.13
CA ALA A 534 -26.13 10.67 28.90
C ALA A 534 -26.59 11.26 27.54
N SER A 535 -25.75 12.04 26.86
CA SER A 535 -26.00 12.57 25.51
C SER A 535 -25.72 11.56 24.38
N THR A 536 -25.12 10.41 24.70
CA THR A 536 -24.69 9.42 23.71
C THR A 536 -25.88 8.73 23.04
N LYS A 537 -25.86 8.66 21.70
CA LYS A 537 -26.90 8.00 20.90
C LYS A 537 -26.51 6.62 20.39
N LYS A 538 -25.22 6.43 20.09
CA LYS A 538 -24.61 5.19 19.60
C LYS A 538 -23.25 5.01 20.27
N VAL A 539 -22.80 3.77 20.43
CA VAL A 539 -21.47 3.42 20.93
C VAL A 539 -20.81 2.42 19.98
N GLU A 540 -19.58 2.71 19.56
CA GLU A 540 -18.80 1.81 18.71
C GLU A 540 -17.53 1.33 19.43
N LEU A 541 -17.26 0.03 19.31
CA LEU A 541 -15.90 -0.49 19.41
C LEU A 541 -15.19 -0.17 18.10
N TYR A 542 -13.99 0.37 18.19
CA TYR A 542 -13.05 0.45 17.08
C TYR A 542 -11.73 -0.18 17.52
N ALA A 543 -11.18 -1.11 16.74
CA ALA A 543 -9.88 -1.68 16.97
C ALA A 543 -9.04 -1.67 15.68
N VAL A 544 -7.83 -1.13 15.76
CA VAL A 544 -6.76 -1.45 14.81
C VAL A 544 -5.95 -2.55 15.47
N ILE A 545 -5.82 -3.69 14.80
CA ILE A 545 -5.05 -4.85 15.29
C ILE A 545 -4.19 -5.36 14.13
N THR A 546 -2.89 -5.42 14.36
CA THR A 546 -1.92 -6.15 13.54
C THR A 546 -1.19 -7.13 14.45
N ALA A 547 -0.85 -8.31 13.92
CA ALA A 547 -0.01 -9.26 14.63
C ALA A 547 1.26 -9.60 13.85
N HIS A 548 2.38 -9.65 14.59
CA HIS A 548 3.74 -9.66 14.06
C HIS A 548 4.59 -10.66 14.84
N GLY A 549 5.64 -11.19 14.19
CA GLY A 549 6.56 -12.16 14.78
C GLY A 549 6.35 -13.58 14.27
N TYR A 550 7.28 -14.46 14.65
CA TYR A 550 7.35 -15.85 14.16
C TYR A 550 7.89 -16.75 15.28
N ASP A 551 6.99 -17.46 15.99
CA ASP A 551 7.36 -18.50 16.96
C ASP A 551 7.32 -19.92 16.36
N GLU A 552 7.43 -20.99 17.16
CA GLU A 552 7.39 -22.37 16.64
C GLU A 552 6.01 -22.85 16.14
N ASN A 553 4.97 -22.02 16.29
CA ASN A 553 3.62 -22.20 15.74
C ASN A 553 3.37 -21.23 14.55
N HIS A 554 4.41 -20.53 14.11
CA HIS A 554 4.37 -19.43 13.14
C HIS A 554 3.48 -18.26 13.60
N CYS A 555 3.27 -18.14 14.91
CA CYS A 555 2.39 -17.13 15.49
C CYS A 555 3.03 -15.77 15.67
N GLY A 556 2.15 -14.76 15.66
CA GLY A 556 2.48 -13.40 15.27
C GLY A 556 1.89 -13.12 13.89
N GLU A 557 2.71 -13.25 12.86
CA GLU A 557 2.38 -12.84 11.49
C GLU A 557 1.47 -13.82 10.72
N PHE A 558 1.76 -15.13 10.76
CA PHE A 558 1.17 -16.12 9.83
C PHE A 558 0.19 -17.12 10.46
N CYS A 559 -0.02 -17.10 11.78
CA CYS A 559 -0.98 -18.00 12.41
C CYS A 559 -2.35 -17.33 12.59
N VAL A 560 -3.43 -18.10 12.46
CA VAL A 560 -4.80 -17.60 12.72
C VAL A 560 -4.97 -17.24 14.19
N THR A 561 -5.08 -15.94 14.47
CA THR A 561 -5.42 -15.40 15.79
C THR A 561 -6.87 -14.91 15.84
N SER A 562 -7.49 -15.03 17.01
CA SER A 562 -8.82 -14.49 17.29
C SER A 562 -8.77 -13.52 18.47
N HIS A 563 -9.54 -12.44 18.36
CA HIS A 563 -9.51 -11.27 19.23
C HIS A 563 -10.93 -11.00 19.74
N HIS A 564 -11.11 -11.02 21.06
CA HIS A 564 -12.42 -11.04 21.70
C HIS A 564 -12.61 -9.85 22.62
N PHE A 565 -13.76 -9.19 22.51
CA PHE A 565 -14.18 -8.06 23.34
C PHE A 565 -15.49 -8.42 24.03
N LEU A 566 -15.37 -8.92 25.27
CA LEU A 566 -16.49 -9.34 26.11
C LEU A 566 -17.03 -8.15 26.90
N ILE A 567 -18.23 -7.69 26.52
CA ILE A 567 -18.94 -6.59 27.20
C ILE A 567 -19.91 -7.16 28.23
N ASN A 568 -19.85 -6.59 29.44
CA ASN A 568 -20.70 -6.89 30.59
C ASN A 568 -20.74 -8.38 31.00
N GLY A 569 -19.71 -9.14 30.64
CA GLY A 569 -19.60 -10.58 30.90
C GLY A 569 -20.52 -11.47 30.05
N VAL A 570 -21.26 -10.90 29.08
CA VAL A 570 -22.31 -11.60 28.33
C VAL A 570 -22.16 -11.46 26.81
N PHE A 571 -21.81 -10.28 26.31
CA PHE A 571 -21.76 -10.02 24.87
C PHE A 571 -20.32 -10.13 24.34
N ASN A 572 -19.99 -11.24 23.68
CA ASN A 572 -18.67 -11.41 23.07
C ASN A 572 -18.66 -10.90 21.62
N ASN A 573 -17.82 -9.91 21.33
CA ASN A 573 -17.58 -9.41 19.98
C ASN A 573 -16.22 -9.93 19.50
N THR A 574 -16.20 -10.69 18.40
CA THR A 574 -14.99 -11.39 17.93
C THR A 574 -14.54 -10.87 16.56
N LEU A 575 -13.23 -10.75 16.40
CA LEU A 575 -12.51 -10.61 15.12
C LEU A 575 -11.52 -11.78 15.00
N THR A 576 -11.53 -12.50 13.88
CA THR A 576 -10.56 -13.57 13.59
C THR A 576 -9.88 -13.29 12.27
N PHE A 577 -8.59 -13.61 12.16
CA PHE A 577 -7.82 -13.49 10.93
C PHE A 577 -7.64 -14.86 10.26
N ASP A 578 -8.76 -15.42 9.79
CA ASP A 578 -8.83 -16.79 9.23
C ASP A 578 -7.99 -17.02 7.97
N SER A 579 -7.54 -15.95 7.29
CA SER A 579 -6.68 -16.02 6.10
C SER A 579 -5.17 -16.00 6.39
N ALA A 580 -4.75 -15.83 7.65
CA ALA A 580 -3.34 -15.79 8.03
C ALA A 580 -2.62 -17.10 7.64
N GLY A 581 -1.44 -16.97 7.02
CA GLY A 581 -0.64 -18.09 6.54
C GLY A 581 -1.09 -18.71 5.22
N THR A 582 -2.19 -18.24 4.61
CA THR A 582 -2.62 -18.74 3.30
C THR A 582 -1.72 -18.20 2.17
N PRO A 583 -1.52 -18.95 1.06
CA PRO A 583 -0.48 -18.58 0.08
C PRO A 583 -0.73 -17.33 -0.79
N LEU A 584 -1.95 -16.77 -0.81
CA LEU A 584 -2.36 -15.76 -1.80
C LEU A 584 -3.33 -14.67 -1.30
N ASP A 585 -3.74 -14.65 -0.03
CA ASP A 585 -4.82 -13.75 0.43
C ASP A 585 -4.53 -12.25 0.19
N CYS A 586 -3.30 -11.79 0.45
CA CYS A 586 -2.95 -10.40 0.18
C CYS A 586 -2.98 -10.03 -1.32
N THR A 587 -2.90 -11.01 -2.22
CA THR A 587 -3.10 -10.79 -3.67
C THR A 587 -4.56 -10.50 -4.02
N LEU A 588 -5.52 -11.04 -3.25
CA LEU A 588 -6.95 -10.79 -3.45
C LEU A 588 -7.29 -9.34 -3.08
N ARG A 589 -6.55 -8.78 -2.12
CA ARG A 589 -6.70 -7.41 -1.61
C ARG A 589 -6.03 -6.34 -2.48
N VAL A 590 -5.45 -6.70 -3.62
CA VAL A 590 -4.88 -5.73 -4.59
C VAL A 590 -5.95 -4.77 -5.12
N LYS A 591 -7.20 -5.23 -5.24
CA LYS A 591 -8.38 -4.40 -5.59
C LYS A 591 -8.82 -3.45 -4.48
N GLU A 592 -8.32 -3.64 -3.25
CA GLU A 592 -8.53 -2.76 -2.09
C GLU A 592 -7.36 -1.76 -1.91
N GLY A 593 -6.32 -1.86 -2.74
CA GLY A 593 -5.14 -1.01 -2.73
C GLY A 593 -3.85 -1.67 -2.26
N ALA A 594 -3.85 -3.00 -2.02
CA ALA A 594 -2.62 -3.72 -1.66
C ALA A 594 -1.65 -3.66 -2.85
N VAL A 595 -0.39 -3.33 -2.58
CA VAL A 595 0.56 -3.02 -3.63
C VAL A 595 1.06 -4.32 -4.29
N PRO A 596 0.89 -4.48 -5.61
CA PRO A 596 1.27 -5.71 -6.29
C PRO A 596 2.76 -5.72 -6.65
N ASN A 597 3.25 -6.95 -6.82
CA ASN A 597 4.55 -7.28 -7.37
C ASN A 597 5.70 -6.68 -6.57
N GLU A 598 5.61 -6.74 -5.24
CA GLU A 598 6.71 -6.35 -4.38
C GLU A 598 7.88 -7.37 -4.44
N TYR A 599 9.05 -7.00 -3.94
CA TYR A 599 10.27 -7.81 -4.04
C TYR A 599 10.45 -8.83 -2.90
N GLY A 600 9.45 -9.00 -2.03
CA GLY A 600 9.43 -9.91 -0.90
C GLY A 600 8.21 -10.85 -0.88
N THR A 601 7.78 -11.26 0.30
CA THR A 601 6.77 -12.31 0.53
C THR A 601 5.31 -11.83 0.45
N TRP A 602 5.06 -10.76 -0.30
CA TRP A 602 3.81 -9.96 -0.28
C TRP A 602 2.51 -10.71 -0.59
N LEU A 603 2.59 -11.91 -1.17
CA LEU A 603 1.43 -12.72 -1.55
C LEU A 603 0.66 -13.29 -0.35
N TYR A 604 1.37 -13.65 0.73
CA TYR A 604 0.83 -14.45 1.82
C TYR A 604 -0.13 -13.66 2.71
N GLY A 605 -1.21 -14.30 3.15
CA GLY A 605 -2.13 -13.72 4.12
C GLY A 605 -1.49 -13.54 5.50
N ARG A 606 -1.75 -12.40 6.15
CA ARG A 606 -1.25 -12.08 7.49
C ARG A 606 -2.37 -11.82 8.49
N ALA A 607 -2.04 -11.94 9.77
CA ALA A 607 -2.93 -11.67 10.88
C ALA A 607 -3.23 -10.15 11.04
N GLY A 608 -4.15 -9.65 10.21
CA GLY A 608 -4.74 -8.31 10.30
C GLY A 608 -4.15 -7.24 9.39
N TRP A 609 -3.26 -7.60 8.46
CA TRP A 609 -2.59 -6.66 7.56
C TRP A 609 -2.17 -7.33 6.25
N CYS A 610 -1.66 -6.53 5.32
CA CYS A 610 -0.91 -6.95 4.14
C CYS A 610 0.22 -5.96 3.91
N ASP A 611 1.28 -6.39 3.22
CA ASP A 611 2.33 -5.48 2.75
C ASP A 611 1.72 -4.42 1.81
N GLY A 612 2.26 -3.20 1.86
CA GLY A 612 1.81 -2.11 0.98
C GLY A 612 0.31 -1.78 1.07
N LEU A 613 -0.29 -1.81 2.27
CA LEU A 613 -1.72 -1.55 2.48
C LEU A 613 -1.98 -0.75 3.78
N GLN A 614 -3.10 -0.02 3.83
CA GLN A 614 -3.64 0.50 5.10
C GLN A 614 -4.11 -0.63 6.03
N VAL A 615 -3.98 -0.43 7.34
CA VAL A 615 -4.60 -1.31 8.33
C VAL A 615 -5.99 -0.78 8.63
N ASP A 616 -6.98 -1.26 7.89
CA ASP A 616 -8.37 -0.84 8.08
C ASP A 616 -8.89 -1.24 9.48
N PRO A 617 -9.54 -0.30 10.19
CA PRO A 617 -10.00 -0.54 11.55
C PRO A 617 -11.27 -1.39 11.58
N TRP A 618 -11.26 -2.45 12.39
CA TRP A 618 -12.47 -3.19 12.72
C TRP A 618 -13.40 -2.33 13.57
N ARG A 619 -14.68 -2.28 13.19
CA ARG A 619 -15.73 -1.47 13.84
C ARG A 619 -16.95 -2.34 14.14
N THR A 620 -17.52 -2.21 15.33
CA THR A 620 -18.81 -2.85 15.66
C THR A 620 -19.64 -1.97 16.59
N ASP A 621 -20.96 -1.94 16.35
CA ASP A 621 -21.93 -1.21 17.17
C ASP A 621 -22.27 -2.02 18.43
N VAL A 622 -21.91 -1.47 19.57
CA VAL A 622 -22.10 -2.09 20.89
C VAL A 622 -23.16 -1.36 21.73
N THR A 623 -23.90 -0.40 21.15
CA THR A 623 -24.90 0.42 21.87
C THR A 623 -25.90 -0.42 22.65
N LYS A 624 -26.39 -1.50 22.04
CA LYS A 624 -27.39 -2.41 22.63
C LYS A 624 -26.82 -3.39 23.67
N GLN A 625 -25.49 -3.44 23.82
CA GLN A 625 -24.77 -4.32 24.75
C GLN A 625 -24.47 -3.62 26.08
N LEU A 626 -24.75 -2.31 26.16
CA LEU A 626 -24.35 -1.41 27.23
C LEU A 626 -25.56 -0.89 28.01
N ASN A 627 -25.38 -0.70 29.30
CA ASN A 627 -26.25 0.08 30.14
C ASN A 627 -25.94 1.57 29.90
N MET A 628 -26.82 2.25 29.16
CA MET A 628 -26.70 3.66 28.80
C MET A 628 -27.14 4.62 29.92
N SER A 629 -27.70 4.11 31.02
CA SER A 629 -28.42 4.90 32.04
C SER A 629 -27.70 5.00 33.39
N GLN A 630 -26.59 4.29 33.58
CA GLN A 630 -25.87 4.25 34.86
C GLN A 630 -24.37 4.51 34.64
N PHE A 631 -23.77 5.29 35.55
CA PHE A 631 -22.35 5.60 35.52
C PHE A 631 -21.53 4.40 36.03
N GLU A 632 -20.37 4.14 35.43
CA GLU A 632 -19.47 3.01 35.72
C GLU A 632 -20.10 1.59 35.68
N SER A 633 -21.33 1.44 35.19
CA SER A 633 -22.02 0.15 35.17
C SER A 633 -21.51 -0.81 34.11
N ASN A 634 -20.77 -0.34 33.10
CA ASN A 634 -20.28 -1.18 32.02
C ASN A 634 -18.84 -1.64 32.27
N THR A 635 -18.56 -2.90 31.98
CA THR A 635 -17.21 -3.49 32.01
C THR A 635 -16.91 -4.15 30.68
N VAL A 636 -15.70 -3.97 30.19
CA VAL A 636 -15.15 -4.62 29.00
C VAL A 636 -14.00 -5.52 29.43
N VAL A 637 -13.83 -6.66 28.77
CA VAL A 637 -12.64 -7.52 28.87
C VAL A 637 -12.15 -7.82 27.46
N TYR A 638 -10.85 -7.68 27.23
CA TYR A 638 -10.20 -8.10 25.99
C TYR A 638 -9.29 -9.31 26.22
N PHE A 639 -9.28 -10.23 25.28
CA PHE A 639 -8.32 -11.33 25.20
C PHE A 639 -8.10 -11.75 23.74
N GLY A 640 -6.89 -12.24 23.42
CA GLY A 640 -6.57 -12.86 22.15
C GLY A 640 -6.21 -14.33 22.31
N LEU A 641 -6.65 -15.17 21.38
CA LEU A 641 -6.48 -16.63 21.43
C LEU A 641 -5.79 -17.16 20.18
N PHE A 642 -4.96 -18.19 20.37
CA PHE A 642 -4.48 -19.08 19.32
C PHE A 642 -5.16 -20.44 19.47
N GLN A 643 -5.71 -21.00 18.39
CA GLN A 643 -6.47 -22.27 18.41
C GLN A 643 -7.52 -22.35 19.54
N GLY A 644 -8.19 -21.22 19.84
CA GLY A 644 -9.20 -21.12 20.91
C GLY A 644 -8.66 -21.18 22.34
N LYS A 645 -7.35 -20.96 22.56
CA LYS A 645 -6.68 -21.01 23.87
C LYS A 645 -5.77 -19.79 24.09
N ASP A 646 -5.41 -19.53 25.34
CA ASP A 646 -4.32 -18.59 25.67
C ASP A 646 -3.05 -18.98 24.87
N PRO A 647 -2.38 -18.04 24.19
CA PRO A 647 -1.17 -18.33 23.44
C PRO A 647 -0.07 -18.77 24.40
N ASN A 648 0.48 -19.97 24.22
CA ASN A 648 1.53 -20.54 25.08
C ASN A 648 2.69 -21.10 24.24
N PRO A 649 3.46 -20.25 23.56
CA PRO A 649 4.61 -20.68 22.79
C PRO A 649 5.78 -21.11 23.69
N SER A 650 6.60 -21.98 23.13
CA SER A 650 7.77 -22.62 23.75
C SER A 650 9.01 -21.74 23.65
N LYS A 651 9.11 -20.96 22.58
CA LYS A 651 10.04 -19.83 22.42
C LYS A 651 9.33 -18.53 22.81
N GLU A 652 10.06 -17.51 23.26
CA GLU A 652 9.45 -16.17 23.36
C GLU A 652 9.33 -15.57 21.93
N PRO A 653 8.13 -15.17 21.49
CA PRO A 653 7.94 -14.60 20.15
C PRO A 653 8.76 -13.31 19.95
N GLY A 654 9.42 -13.18 18.80
CA GLY A 654 10.10 -11.93 18.40
C GLY A 654 11.64 -11.92 18.45
N GLN A 655 12.33 -13.04 18.70
CA GLN A 655 13.80 -13.06 18.63
C GLN A 655 14.40 -12.90 17.21
N SER A 656 13.56 -12.87 16.16
CA SER A 656 13.94 -12.60 14.77
C SER A 656 14.08 -11.10 14.46
N GLN A 657 14.93 -10.38 15.22
CA GLN A 657 15.41 -9.00 14.99
C GLN A 657 14.42 -8.03 14.31
N ARG A 658 13.25 -7.81 14.93
CA ARG A 658 12.32 -6.70 14.61
C ARG A 658 11.37 -6.48 15.79
N GLU A 659 11.58 -5.40 16.55
CA GLU A 659 10.62 -4.96 17.58
C GLU A 659 9.50 -4.16 16.92
N GLU A 660 8.28 -4.68 16.97
CA GLU A 660 7.02 -3.92 16.94
C GLU A 660 5.91 -4.84 17.48
N ASP A 661 5.20 -4.43 18.53
CA ASP A 661 4.25 -5.32 19.22
C ASP A 661 3.00 -5.63 18.39
N LEU A 662 2.31 -6.72 18.73
CA LEU A 662 0.86 -6.79 18.53
C LEU A 662 0.23 -5.57 19.20
N TYR A 663 -0.27 -4.60 18.43
CA TYR A 663 -0.99 -3.43 18.95
C TYR A 663 -2.49 -3.48 18.62
N PRO A 664 -3.32 -4.25 19.37
CA PRO A 664 -4.75 -4.01 19.47
C PRO A 664 -5.02 -2.71 20.24
N LYS A 665 -4.89 -1.56 19.56
CA LYS A 665 -5.43 -0.30 20.10
C LYS A 665 -6.93 -0.29 19.87
N SER A 666 -7.65 -0.70 20.91
CA SER A 666 -9.11 -0.64 20.95
C SER A 666 -9.58 0.58 21.73
N ALA A 667 -10.56 1.28 21.19
CA ALA A 667 -11.15 2.46 21.79
C ALA A 667 -12.67 2.43 21.69
N PHE A 668 -13.33 2.80 22.78
CA PHE A 668 -14.75 3.13 22.78
C PHE A 668 -14.96 4.50 22.15
N ARG A 669 -16.04 4.62 21.37
CA ARG A 669 -16.39 5.84 20.66
C ARG A 669 -17.84 6.17 20.87
N LEU A 670 -18.09 7.44 21.09
CA LEU A 670 -19.39 7.97 21.51
C LEU A 670 -19.85 8.98 20.47
N PRO A 671 -20.69 8.56 19.52
CA PRO A 671 -21.52 9.45 18.72
C PRO A 671 -22.68 10.11 19.51
N ALA A 672 -22.87 11.40 19.26
CA ALA A 672 -24.02 12.20 19.72
C ALA A 672 -24.40 13.27 18.68
N VAL A 673 -25.40 14.08 19.01
CA VAL A 673 -25.84 15.24 18.22
C VAL A 673 -25.48 16.51 19.00
N PRO A 674 -24.98 17.58 18.36
CA PRO A 674 -24.81 18.86 19.04
C PRO A 674 -26.18 19.41 19.47
N GLN A 675 -26.44 19.44 20.78
CA GLN A 675 -27.54 20.24 21.32
C GLN A 675 -27.18 21.72 21.21
N ALA A 676 -28.05 22.52 20.59
CA ALA A 676 -27.87 23.96 20.46
C ALA A 676 -28.03 24.64 21.84
N GLY A 677 -26.92 24.79 22.57
CA GLY A 677 -26.90 25.45 23.88
C GLY A 677 -25.50 25.58 24.51
N ASP A 678 -24.69 24.52 24.50
CA ASP A 678 -23.49 24.41 25.36
C ASP A 678 -22.17 24.98 24.78
N ALA A 679 -22.24 25.87 23.79
CA ALA A 679 -21.05 26.54 23.24
C ALA A 679 -20.42 27.60 24.18
N LEU A 680 -20.93 27.75 25.42
CA LEU A 680 -20.53 28.79 26.38
C LEU A 680 -20.17 28.28 27.79
N SER A 681 -20.27 26.98 28.06
CA SER A 681 -20.17 26.40 29.41
C SER A 681 -18.80 25.75 29.73
N LEU A 682 -17.93 25.56 28.73
CA LEU A 682 -16.60 24.95 28.86
C LEU A 682 -15.46 25.98 28.99
N ILE A 683 -15.55 26.85 30.00
CA ILE A 683 -14.39 27.56 30.56
C ILE A 683 -14.21 27.09 32.00
N THR A 684 -13.14 26.35 32.27
CA THR A 684 -12.88 25.74 33.57
C THR A 684 -12.38 26.76 34.60
N CYS A 685 -13.15 26.96 35.67
CA CYS A 685 -12.67 27.65 36.86
C CYS A 685 -11.58 26.83 37.56
N ASN A 686 -10.31 27.23 37.40
CA ASN A 686 -9.18 26.69 38.16
C ASN A 686 -8.49 27.81 38.95
N HIS A 687 -8.23 27.52 40.24
CA HIS A 687 -7.37 28.23 41.18
C HIS A 687 -7.42 29.78 41.22
N PHE A 688 -8.04 30.30 42.28
CA PHE A 688 -7.45 31.39 43.05
C PHE A 688 -7.42 31.00 44.53
N GLN A 689 -6.23 30.96 45.12
CA GLN A 689 -6.06 30.83 46.57
C GLN A 689 -6.20 32.20 47.24
N PHE A 690 -6.65 32.20 48.50
CA PHE A 690 -6.57 33.38 49.35
C PHE A 690 -5.11 33.64 49.73
N GLU A 691 -4.59 34.82 49.39
CA GLU A 691 -3.51 35.46 50.14
C GLU A 691 -3.96 36.83 50.64
N THR A 692 -3.76 37.06 51.94
CA THR A 692 -4.10 38.31 52.62
C THR A 692 -2.89 39.23 52.66
N PHE A 693 -3.01 40.46 52.17
CA PHE A 693 -2.02 41.52 52.39
C PHE A 693 -2.65 42.83 52.84
N GLU A 694 -1.93 43.60 53.67
CA GLU A 694 -2.46 44.78 54.34
C GLU A 694 -2.79 45.94 53.39
N MET A 695 -3.94 46.59 53.59
CA MET A 695 -4.14 47.96 53.13
C MET A 695 -3.33 48.93 54.01
N ARG A 696 -2.44 49.73 53.40
CA ARG A 696 -1.84 50.90 54.06
C ARG A 696 -2.00 52.18 53.23
N LYS A 697 -2.78 53.09 53.81
CA LYS A 697 -2.83 54.56 53.61
C LYS A 697 -3.33 55.08 52.25
N CYS A 698 -4.43 55.81 52.32
CA CYS A 698 -4.91 56.75 51.31
C CYS A 698 -4.01 57.99 51.21
N PHE A 699 -3.99 58.67 50.06
CA PHE A 699 -4.09 60.15 50.02
C PHE A 699 -4.57 60.69 48.67
N SER A 700 -5.68 61.46 48.74
CA SER A 700 -6.11 62.62 47.92
C SER A 700 -5.73 62.78 46.43
N VAL A 701 -6.77 62.78 45.57
CA VAL A 701 -7.28 63.95 44.78
C VAL A 701 -6.27 65.12 44.59
N SER A 702 -5.98 65.62 43.37
CA SER A 702 -6.86 66.55 42.61
C SER A 702 -6.44 66.87 41.16
N HIS A 703 -7.42 67.33 40.36
CA HIS A 703 -7.38 68.31 39.24
C HIS A 703 -6.64 68.06 37.88
N LEU A 704 -7.47 68.13 36.82
CA LEU A 704 -7.22 68.62 35.44
C LEU A 704 -6.87 70.14 35.42
N PRO A 705 -6.23 70.74 34.38
CA PRO A 705 -6.73 70.76 32.98
C PRO A 705 -5.69 70.76 31.83
N LEU A 706 -6.15 71.02 30.59
CA LEU A 706 -5.42 70.94 29.31
C LEU A 706 -4.72 72.25 28.89
N MET A 707 -3.71 72.16 28.02
CA MET A 707 -3.62 72.85 26.69
C MET A 707 -2.20 72.79 26.06
N GLY A 708 -2.14 72.78 24.73
CA GLY A 708 -0.91 73.05 23.94
C GLY A 708 -0.05 71.83 23.58
N GLY A 709 0.63 71.89 22.43
CA GLY A 709 1.60 70.89 21.97
C GLY A 709 2.25 71.29 20.64
N ASP A 710 3.28 70.55 20.21
CA ASP A 710 3.67 70.41 18.81
C ASP A 710 4.64 69.21 18.61
N SER A 711 4.81 68.81 17.34
CA SER A 711 5.55 67.64 16.80
C SER A 711 6.90 67.29 17.47
N CYS A 712 7.39 66.03 17.55
CA CYS A 712 6.97 64.73 16.97
C CYS A 712 7.62 63.57 17.81
N PHE A 713 7.84 62.28 17.43
CA PHE A 713 7.71 61.49 16.17
C PHE A 713 7.61 59.97 16.51
N LEU A 714 7.09 59.17 15.56
CA LEU A 714 7.38 57.73 15.31
C LEU A 714 7.49 56.73 16.50
N LEU A 715 6.40 56.00 16.76
CA LEU A 715 6.35 54.55 16.53
C LEU A 715 4.88 54.04 16.55
N ALA A 716 4.63 52.85 16.00
CA ALA A 716 3.29 52.41 15.65
C ALA A 716 2.73 51.31 16.56
N LEU A 717 1.42 51.38 16.84
CA LEU A 717 0.51 50.23 16.88
C LEU A 717 -0.94 50.74 16.79
N SER A 718 -1.74 50.16 15.90
CA SER A 718 -3.07 50.66 15.51
C SER A 718 -4.19 50.14 16.42
N SER A 719 -5.02 51.05 16.92
CA SER A 719 -6.34 50.73 17.48
C SER A 719 -7.32 50.31 16.38
N PHE A 720 -8.37 49.58 16.75
CA PHE A 720 -9.62 49.59 15.98
C PHE A 720 -10.86 49.68 16.89
N LEU A 721 -11.72 50.62 16.54
CA LEU A 721 -13.07 50.82 17.05
C LEU A 721 -13.81 51.55 15.94
N PHE A 722 -14.98 51.07 15.48
CA PHE A 722 -16.14 51.84 15.00
C PHE A 722 -17.22 50.92 14.39
N LEU A 723 -18.44 51.45 14.29
CA LEU A 723 -19.59 50.83 13.61
C LEU A 723 -19.77 51.41 12.20
N ILE A 724 -20.25 50.56 11.29
CA ILE A 724 -21.29 50.78 10.26
C ILE A 724 -21.29 52.10 9.47
N TYR A 725 -21.25 52.01 8.13
CA TYR A 725 -22.19 52.70 7.24
C TYR A 725 -22.48 51.87 5.96
N LEU A 726 -23.37 52.35 5.09
CA LEU A 726 -24.25 51.55 4.21
C LEU A 726 -23.95 51.62 2.70
N HIS A 727 -24.28 50.54 1.96
CA HIS A 727 -25.00 50.44 0.66
C HIS A 727 -25.44 48.95 0.55
N SER A 728 -26.72 48.58 0.39
CA SER A 728 -27.67 48.71 -0.75
C SER A 728 -27.46 47.68 -1.87
N GLU A 729 -28.56 47.12 -2.37
CA GLU A 729 -28.59 46.21 -3.53
C GLU A 729 -28.40 47.00 -4.84
N ASP A 730 -27.95 46.29 -5.87
CA ASP A 730 -28.07 46.69 -7.29
C ASP A 730 -28.85 45.59 -8.03
N GLU A 731 -29.74 45.96 -8.95
CA GLU A 731 -30.45 45.03 -9.83
C GLU A 731 -29.52 44.40 -10.87
N PRO A 732 -30.03 43.45 -11.68
CA PRO A 732 -30.17 43.85 -13.08
C PRO A 732 -31.52 43.49 -13.72
N THR A 733 -32.26 44.50 -14.17
CA THR A 733 -33.34 44.35 -15.16
C THR A 733 -32.83 44.38 -16.61
N ASP A 734 -33.62 43.79 -17.52
CA ASP A 734 -33.66 44.06 -18.97
C ASP A 734 -32.39 43.82 -19.83
N LYS A 735 -32.28 42.60 -20.37
CA LYS A 735 -32.67 42.31 -21.79
C LYS A 735 -32.29 40.91 -22.28
N LEU A 736 -33.29 40.17 -22.77
CA LEU A 736 -33.18 39.45 -24.05
C LEU A 736 -34.58 39.14 -24.62
N LEU A 737 -34.70 39.23 -25.95
CA LEU A 737 -35.95 39.08 -26.71
C LEU A 737 -35.88 37.81 -27.56
N LEU A 738 -37.03 37.10 -27.64
CA LEU A 738 -37.33 36.02 -28.60
C LEU A 738 -36.50 34.72 -28.36
N GLN A 739 -36.95 33.52 -28.76
CA GLN A 739 -38.05 33.17 -29.67
C GLN A 739 -38.77 31.84 -29.27
N ASN A 740 -39.96 31.61 -29.83
CA ASN A 740 -40.91 30.54 -29.46
C ASN A 740 -40.41 29.09 -29.68
N SER A 741 -40.90 28.15 -28.84
CA SER A 741 -41.76 27.04 -29.33
C SER A 741 -42.49 26.23 -28.24
N TYR A 742 -43.75 25.89 -28.55
CA TYR A 742 -44.64 24.78 -28.12
C TYR A 742 -44.01 23.53 -27.42
N ASN A 743 -44.72 22.70 -26.62
CA ASN A 743 -46.19 22.52 -26.46
C ASN A 743 -46.60 21.78 -25.16
N ASN A 744 -47.84 22.00 -24.68
CA ASN A 744 -48.65 21.16 -23.75
C ASN A 744 -48.06 20.83 -22.34
N SER A 745 -48.85 20.51 -21.29
CA SER A 745 -50.31 20.27 -21.16
C SER A 745 -50.92 20.93 -19.89
N SER A 746 -52.26 20.98 -19.79
CA SER A 746 -53.02 21.80 -18.81
C SER A 746 -54.10 21.04 -18.00
N LEU A 747 -54.68 21.71 -16.97
CA LEU A 747 -55.85 21.33 -16.12
C LEU A 747 -55.53 20.30 -15.01
N LEU A 748 -56.02 20.36 -13.75
CA LEU A 748 -56.75 21.37 -12.93
C LEU A 748 -56.00 21.50 -11.56
N GLN A 749 -56.08 22.53 -10.70
CA GLN A 749 -57.01 23.62 -10.34
C GLN A 749 -57.87 23.36 -9.06
N ALA A 750 -57.78 24.31 -8.09
CA ALA A 750 -58.42 24.47 -6.77
C ALA A 750 -57.54 24.09 -5.53
N GLY A 751 -57.35 24.95 -4.53
CA GLY A 751 -57.66 26.40 -4.45
C GLY A 751 -57.35 27.04 -3.07
N ASN A 752 -56.84 28.29 -3.09
CA ASN A 752 -56.74 29.35 -2.05
C ASN A 752 -56.70 28.94 -0.54
N SER A 753 -55.74 29.41 0.26
CA SER A 753 -55.62 30.86 0.57
C SER A 753 -54.31 31.33 1.20
N VAL A 754 -53.82 32.46 0.68
CA VAL A 754 -53.37 33.70 1.38
C VAL A 754 -52.18 33.64 2.37
N TYR A 755 -51.16 34.45 2.05
CA TYR A 755 -50.04 34.87 2.90
C TYR A 755 -50.47 35.78 4.08
N CYS A 756 -49.68 35.80 5.15
CA CYS A 756 -49.44 37.02 5.92
C CYS A 756 -47.99 37.06 6.43
N PHE A 757 -47.36 38.24 6.44
CA PHE A 757 -45.91 38.39 6.64
C PHE A 757 -45.52 38.85 8.07
N ILE A 758 -44.22 38.75 8.34
CA ILE A 758 -43.54 39.04 9.63
C ILE A 758 -43.67 40.51 10.05
N VAL A 759 -43.89 40.76 11.35
CA VAL A 759 -43.49 42.00 12.07
C VAL A 759 -42.97 41.62 13.46
N ALA A 760 -42.09 42.44 14.03
CA ALA A 760 -41.41 42.26 15.33
C ALA A 760 -41.42 43.60 16.12
N ILE A 761 -40.85 43.77 17.33
CA ILE A 761 -39.83 42.98 18.06
C ILE A 761 -39.89 43.25 19.59
N ILE A 762 -39.30 42.36 20.41
CA ILE A 762 -38.80 42.51 21.81
C ILE A 762 -39.52 43.49 22.76
N CYS A 763 -39.95 42.99 23.94
CA CYS A 763 -39.56 43.60 25.22
C CYS A 763 -39.65 42.63 26.43
N LEU A 764 -38.87 42.92 27.48
CA LEU A 764 -38.92 42.37 28.86
C LEU A 764 -38.58 40.87 29.09
N SER A 765 -37.31 40.58 29.36
CA SER A 765 -36.90 39.41 30.18
C SER A 765 -35.56 39.57 30.92
N VAL A 766 -35.24 40.77 31.44
CA VAL A 766 -34.15 40.93 32.42
C VAL A 766 -34.65 40.47 33.79
N GLY A 767 -34.28 39.25 34.21
CA GLY A 767 -34.84 38.64 35.42
C GLY A 767 -33.96 37.54 36.03
N ARG A 768 -32.81 37.90 36.61
CA ARG A 768 -32.10 36.99 37.54
C ARG A 768 -32.96 36.79 38.78
N PHE A 769 -33.30 35.55 39.12
CA PHE A 769 -33.85 35.20 40.44
C PHE A 769 -32.86 34.34 41.23
N CYS A 770 -32.47 34.85 42.41
CA CYS A 770 -31.75 34.06 43.41
C CYS A 770 -32.71 33.12 44.14
N TYR A 771 -32.14 32.04 44.70
CA TYR A 771 -32.85 31.13 45.61
C TYR A 771 -33.42 31.88 46.83
N CYS A 772 -34.68 31.58 47.16
CA CYS A 772 -35.12 31.49 48.55
C CYS A 772 -36.25 30.46 48.67
N ALA A 773 -36.33 29.78 49.82
CA ALA A 773 -37.22 28.63 50.03
C ALA A 773 -38.33 28.93 51.06
N ARG A 774 -39.36 28.06 51.08
CA ARG A 774 -40.55 28.05 51.96
C ARG A 774 -41.67 29.05 51.63
N CYS A 775 -42.65 28.57 50.87
CA CYS A 775 -44.00 28.36 51.43
C CYS A 775 -44.63 27.12 50.77
N ALA A 776 -45.74 26.61 51.32
CA ALA A 776 -46.22 25.27 50.99
C ALA A 776 -47.75 25.11 50.99
N ARG A 777 -48.19 24.08 50.25
CA ARG A 777 -49.51 23.41 50.22
C ARG A 777 -50.61 24.04 49.34
N ASN A 778 -51.37 23.11 48.74
CA ASN A 778 -52.67 23.24 48.06
C ASN A 778 -52.63 24.06 46.74
N PHE A 779 -53.21 23.61 45.63
CA PHE A 779 -54.41 22.76 45.47
C PHE A 779 -54.26 21.62 44.45
N THR A 780 -55.11 20.60 44.57
CA THR A 780 -55.28 19.50 43.60
C THR A 780 -56.76 19.36 43.21
N SER A 781 -57.04 18.65 42.10
CA SER A 781 -58.35 18.44 41.42
C SER A 781 -58.70 19.49 40.35
N ALA A 782 -59.48 19.18 39.29
CA ALA A 782 -60.29 17.98 39.07
C ALA A 782 -60.45 17.56 37.57
N LEU A 783 -60.60 16.24 37.35
CA LEU A 783 -61.34 15.50 36.28
C LEU A 783 -61.05 15.80 34.79
N LEU A 784 -60.75 14.83 33.91
CA LEU A 784 -61.43 13.58 33.47
C LEU A 784 -62.67 13.72 32.58
N LYS A 785 -62.49 13.37 31.29
CA LYS A 785 -63.43 12.87 30.24
C LYS A 785 -62.54 12.56 29.01
N LEU A 786 -62.61 11.46 28.24
CA LEU A 786 -63.44 10.24 28.22
C LEU A 786 -62.57 9.03 27.75
N ARG A 787 -63.10 7.80 27.93
CA ARG A 787 -62.65 6.52 27.31
C ARG A 787 -63.67 6.13 26.20
N PRO A 788 -63.48 5.10 25.32
CA PRO A 788 -62.68 3.89 25.52
C PRO A 788 -61.84 3.36 24.33
N SER A 789 -61.26 2.18 24.57
CA SER A 789 -60.56 1.21 23.69
C SER A 789 -61.23 0.83 22.36
N TRP A 790 -60.43 0.23 21.46
CA TRP A 790 -60.77 -1.00 20.69
C TRP A 790 -59.56 -1.97 20.73
N GLU A 791 -59.75 -3.26 20.39
CA GLU A 791 -58.73 -4.33 20.44
C GLU A 791 -58.51 -4.98 19.06
N ARG A 792 -57.42 -5.79 18.94
CA ARG A 792 -57.27 -6.95 18.03
C ARG A 792 -57.15 -6.66 16.51
N GLN A 793 -56.51 -7.50 15.68
CA GLN A 793 -55.53 -8.58 15.92
C GLN A 793 -54.68 -8.82 14.65
N VAL A 794 -53.59 -9.58 14.80
CA VAL A 794 -52.71 -10.15 13.76
C VAL A 794 -53.43 -10.66 12.50
N VAL A 795 -53.00 -10.15 11.33
CA VAL A 795 -52.37 -10.93 10.25
C VAL A 795 -51.10 -10.18 9.83
#